data_AF-A0A1I4XKT4-F1
#
_entry.id   AF-A0A1I4XKT4-F1
#
_cell.length_a   1.000
_cell.length_b   1.000
_cell.length_c   1.000
_cell.angle_alpha   90.00
_cell.angle_beta   90.00
_cell.angle_gamma   90.00
#
_symmetry.space_group_name_H-M   'P 1'
#
loop_
_entity.id
_entity.type
_entity.pdbx_description
1 polymer ?
#
loop_
_entity_poly.entity_id
_entity_poly.type
_entity_poly.pdbx_seq_one_letter_code
_entity_poly.pdbx_strand_id
1 'polypeptide(L)'
;MVRVSYDYDLMTLLARHLWHLRDELDVTSQTDKTFAPGDIGPRRETAEALEDFYGAWKKSFQEGWQAMTDLGNLLDRAGKAFYDQDAAHAAGAAQQVTSQVRDEATRQNEVRKQTLDSKRRASLARRLEAGYQRERARLKKEQEALVEKRNKLDERIAAQDKRQQELNREQEELAAKREPLLKRQDELEARQRQLWQEEKELLRQREEKLQAKRDELQKESDALRAEQEPLVKRQEELQRKQQQLWEDEKALRAEQEAAMEKKVTALEQEQKAYDAKQDALQERQEALWRKREALLSEDGVTRADLDAWQREQDALDKEREALWESQGKGLEARWDALEQEQRDQQKAFDPLNERQKEIDAERDALAADQKPLAERQDELQRKQKDLWALERSTQQEVEDAMKGKQDALDADRADLQSRLAPLDQEAADLQTRQKELWDDQADTEDEQTRLTEEEKPLQQRQQDLEEGFGKAYDEIRDRDFDKDEDLGQLRGMRGELDDLPPEAFVPKGYTMEDENSTTTVSFQLDENGEIKVDANGDPVETTTTVTNKNTGLSYSETYHPLSGEGDSVTTIRSSDGTVTKVYTDVDADGSATRYVTDATGRDTQQIWSKTADGDWVLRMDKETYLDSEAGKEDDQQFLDRPPAYLTVENPVVDADGRPSQNSSAPGTTTQVQDGVTRTNYTEPDGSVLKVVTNENTGQRFVAGANDEIQEIWQRREDGTWYLKESVTQHERYGDEPPLGTLGENWR
;
A
#
# COMPACT_ATOMS: atom_id res chain seq x y z
N MET A 1 -65.59 2.69 -64.97
CA MET A 1 -65.89 3.96 -65.67
C MET A 1 -65.65 3.74 -67.15
N VAL A 2 -66.65 3.92 -68.01
CA VAL A 2 -66.42 4.00 -69.46
C VAL A 2 -65.61 5.27 -69.68
N ARG A 3 -64.32 5.14 -70.04
CA ARG A 3 -63.51 6.30 -70.43
C ARG A 3 -64.16 6.87 -71.69
N VAL A 4 -64.79 8.03 -71.58
CA VAL A 4 -65.09 8.85 -72.75
C VAL A 4 -63.74 9.28 -73.28
N SER A 5 -63.24 8.62 -74.33
CA SER A 5 -62.06 9.10 -75.04
C SER A 5 -62.48 10.34 -75.82
N TYR A 6 -62.24 11.51 -75.25
CA TYR A 6 -62.43 12.76 -75.97
C TYR A 6 -61.35 12.84 -77.05
N ASP A 7 -61.75 12.77 -78.31
CA ASP A 7 -60.85 12.95 -79.46
C ASP A 7 -60.54 14.43 -79.61
N TYR A 8 -59.59 14.92 -78.81
CA TYR A 8 -59.17 16.32 -78.83
C TYR A 8 -58.49 16.69 -80.16
N ASP A 9 -57.88 15.73 -80.86
CA ASP A 9 -57.37 15.92 -82.23
C ASP A 9 -58.52 16.31 -83.17
N LEU A 10 -59.66 15.62 -83.06
CA LEU A 10 -60.88 15.98 -83.79
C LEU A 10 -61.43 17.36 -83.39
N MET A 11 -61.42 17.72 -82.09
CA MET A 11 -61.90 19.04 -81.64
C MET A 11 -61.02 20.19 -82.16
N THR A 12 -59.69 20.04 -82.12
CA THR A 12 -58.75 21.03 -82.67
C THR A 12 -58.86 21.12 -84.20
N LEU A 13 -59.02 19.99 -84.90
CA LEU A 13 -59.27 19.98 -86.34
C LEU A 13 -60.60 20.67 -86.70
N LEU A 14 -61.66 20.44 -85.93
CA LEU A 14 -62.95 21.10 -86.10
C LEU A 14 -62.85 22.61 -85.85
N ALA A 15 -62.15 23.04 -84.81
CA ALA A 15 -61.90 24.46 -84.55
C ALA A 15 -61.15 25.12 -85.72
N ARG A 16 -60.11 24.46 -86.26
CA ARG A 16 -59.35 24.94 -87.42
C ARG A 16 -60.21 25.03 -88.69
N HIS A 17 -61.07 24.05 -88.93
CA HIS A 17 -62.02 24.10 -90.04
C HIS A 17 -63.07 25.21 -89.86
N LEU A 18 -63.57 25.41 -88.63
CA LEU A 18 -64.50 26.50 -88.33
C LEU A 18 -63.86 27.87 -88.52
N TRP A 19 -62.61 28.06 -88.11
CA TRP A 19 -61.88 29.31 -88.38
C TRP A 19 -61.59 29.51 -89.86
N HIS A 20 -61.23 28.46 -90.60
CA HIS A 20 -61.06 28.56 -92.06
C HIS A 20 -62.37 28.95 -92.75
N LEU A 21 -63.48 28.31 -92.38
CA LEU A 21 -64.81 28.66 -92.88
C LEU A 21 -65.19 30.09 -92.49
N ARG A 22 -64.92 30.52 -91.26
CA ARG A 22 -65.10 31.89 -90.80
C ARG A 22 -64.32 32.88 -91.66
N ASP A 23 -63.06 32.60 -91.96
CA ASP A 23 -62.18 33.48 -92.73
C ASP A 23 -62.60 33.54 -94.20
N GLU A 24 -62.95 32.40 -94.80
CA GLU A 24 -63.55 32.37 -96.15
C GLU A 24 -64.86 33.16 -96.20
N LEU A 25 -65.69 33.01 -95.17
CA LEU A 25 -66.92 33.77 -95.01
C LEU A 25 -66.60 35.28 -94.91
N ASP A 26 -65.70 35.70 -94.03
CA ASP A 26 -65.31 37.12 -93.89
C ASP A 26 -64.83 37.71 -95.23
N VAL A 27 -63.95 37.01 -95.95
CA VAL A 27 -63.48 37.41 -97.28
C VAL A 27 -64.64 37.56 -98.27
N THR A 28 -65.61 36.65 -98.28
CA THR A 28 -66.80 36.77 -99.14
C THR A 28 -67.77 37.88 -98.71
N SER A 29 -67.76 38.28 -97.44
CA SER A 29 -68.63 39.37 -96.93
C SER A 29 -68.05 40.77 -97.14
N GLN A 30 -66.73 40.88 -97.25
CA GLN A 30 -66.01 42.15 -97.46
C GLN A 30 -66.08 42.68 -98.89
N THR A 31 -66.71 41.97 -99.83
CA THR A 31 -67.09 42.57 -101.12
C THR A 31 -68.19 43.61 -100.90
N ASP A 32 -67.80 44.84 -100.58
CA ASP A 32 -68.67 46.01 -100.48
C ASP A 32 -69.39 46.22 -101.83
N LYS A 33 -70.60 45.68 -101.95
CA LYS A 33 -71.51 46.01 -103.05
C LYS A 33 -72.34 47.20 -102.62
N THR A 34 -71.78 48.39 -102.79
CA THR A 34 -72.59 49.61 -102.75
C THR A 34 -73.45 49.64 -104.01
N PHE A 35 -74.75 49.46 -103.82
CA PHE A 35 -75.72 49.52 -104.90
C PHE A 35 -75.96 50.97 -105.29
N ALA A 36 -75.13 51.50 -106.20
CA ALA A 36 -75.32 52.85 -106.70
C ALA A 36 -76.69 52.96 -107.41
N PRO A 37 -77.41 54.10 -107.30
CA PRO A 37 -78.73 54.28 -107.90
C PRO A 37 -78.81 54.02 -109.42
N GLY A 38 -77.66 54.02 -110.12
CA GLY A 38 -77.57 53.71 -111.55
C GLY A 38 -77.63 52.21 -111.90
N ASP A 39 -77.29 51.32 -110.97
CA ASP A 39 -77.09 49.89 -111.26
C ASP A 39 -78.38 49.05 -111.12
N ILE A 40 -79.46 49.64 -110.59
CA ILE A 40 -80.71 48.94 -110.23
C ILE A 40 -81.95 49.66 -110.76
N GLY A 41 -81.85 50.27 -111.93
CA GLY A 41 -83.01 50.89 -112.59
C GLY A 41 -83.66 52.06 -111.81
N PRO A 42 -84.66 52.73 -112.39
CA PRO A 42 -85.09 54.06 -111.91
C PRO A 42 -85.96 54.07 -110.64
N ARG A 43 -86.19 52.92 -109.97
CA ARG A 43 -87.14 52.83 -108.85
C ARG A 43 -86.42 52.90 -107.51
N ARG A 44 -86.53 54.05 -106.84
CA ARG A 44 -85.97 54.31 -105.51
C ARG A 44 -86.37 53.27 -104.46
N GLU A 45 -87.62 52.82 -104.48
CA GLU A 45 -88.14 51.78 -103.58
C GLU A 45 -87.36 50.46 -103.70
N THR A 46 -86.86 50.13 -104.89
CA THR A 46 -86.09 48.91 -105.13
C THR A 46 -84.66 49.04 -104.60
N ALA A 47 -84.07 50.24 -104.67
CA ALA A 47 -82.75 50.51 -104.10
C ALA A 47 -82.79 50.47 -102.56
N GLU A 48 -83.77 51.12 -101.93
CA GLU A 48 -83.94 51.12 -100.47
C GLU A 48 -84.20 49.68 -99.94
N ALA A 49 -85.05 48.89 -100.60
CA ALA A 49 -85.29 47.50 -100.21
C ALA A 49 -84.05 46.60 -100.34
N LEU A 50 -83.19 46.85 -101.33
CA LEU A 50 -81.94 46.11 -101.50
C LEU A 50 -80.87 46.54 -100.49
N GLU A 51 -80.84 47.83 -100.12
CA GLU A 51 -79.96 48.33 -99.05
C GLU A 51 -80.38 47.78 -97.68
N ASP A 52 -81.68 47.74 -97.37
CA ASP A 52 -82.20 47.11 -96.15
C ASP A 52 -81.93 45.60 -96.12
N PHE A 53 -82.14 44.91 -97.24
CA PHE A 53 -81.79 43.49 -97.37
C PHE A 53 -80.29 43.28 -97.15
N TYR A 54 -79.44 44.12 -97.76
CA TYR A 54 -77.99 44.03 -97.61
C TYR A 54 -77.54 44.35 -96.18
N GLY A 55 -78.16 45.31 -95.51
CA GLY A 55 -77.91 45.63 -94.09
C GLY A 55 -78.32 44.50 -93.15
N ALA A 56 -79.51 43.91 -93.35
CA ALA A 56 -79.96 42.75 -92.59
C ALA A 56 -79.09 41.51 -92.85
N TRP A 57 -78.67 41.31 -94.11
CA TRP A 57 -77.73 40.26 -94.50
C TRP A 57 -76.36 40.46 -93.85
N LYS A 58 -75.80 41.68 -93.85
CA LYS A 58 -74.52 42.00 -93.20
C LYS A 58 -74.59 41.79 -91.68
N LYS A 59 -75.72 42.14 -91.05
CA LYS A 59 -75.92 41.91 -89.61
C LYS A 59 -76.02 40.42 -89.26
N SER A 60 -76.84 39.65 -89.97
CA SER A 60 -76.95 38.20 -89.73
C SER A 60 -75.62 37.48 -90.04
N PHE A 61 -74.86 38.02 -90.99
CA PHE A 61 -73.50 37.57 -91.28
C PHE A 61 -72.54 37.82 -90.11
N GLN A 62 -72.53 39.03 -89.55
CA GLN A 62 -71.71 39.37 -88.38
C GLN A 62 -72.08 38.52 -87.16
N GLU A 63 -73.38 38.28 -86.93
CA GLU A 63 -73.84 37.39 -85.86
C GLU A 63 -73.40 35.94 -86.09
N GLY A 64 -73.47 35.44 -87.34
CA GLY A 64 -72.96 34.12 -87.72
C GLY A 64 -71.44 34.00 -87.60
N TRP A 65 -70.71 35.04 -87.97
CA TRP A 65 -69.25 35.14 -87.82
C TRP A 65 -68.82 35.13 -86.35
N GLN A 66 -69.53 35.89 -85.50
CA GLN A 66 -69.29 35.90 -84.07
C GLN A 66 -69.59 34.52 -83.46
N ALA A 67 -70.72 33.90 -83.81
CA ALA A 67 -71.06 32.56 -83.33
C ALA A 67 -70.03 31.50 -83.76
N MET A 68 -69.52 31.55 -84.99
CA MET A 68 -68.44 30.65 -85.46
C MET A 68 -67.10 30.94 -84.78
N THR A 69 -66.80 32.20 -84.47
CA THR A 69 -65.62 32.59 -83.70
C THR A 69 -65.70 32.08 -82.27
N ASP A 70 -66.84 32.29 -81.61
CA ASP A 70 -67.09 31.84 -80.24
C ASP A 70 -67.07 30.31 -80.16
N LEU A 71 -67.68 29.62 -81.13
CA LEU A 71 -67.66 28.16 -81.21
C LEU A 71 -66.25 27.62 -81.50
N GLY A 72 -65.50 28.24 -82.43
CA GLY A 72 -64.11 27.88 -82.70
C GLY A 72 -63.22 28.08 -81.49
N ASN A 73 -63.36 29.22 -80.79
CA ASN A 73 -62.63 29.51 -79.56
C ASN A 73 -63.04 28.58 -78.40
N LEU A 74 -64.29 28.13 -78.35
CA LEU A 74 -64.76 27.19 -77.35
C LEU A 74 -64.26 25.78 -77.63
N LEU A 75 -64.28 25.32 -78.89
CA LEU A 75 -63.73 24.02 -79.29
C LEU A 75 -62.21 23.95 -79.14
N ASP A 76 -61.49 25.03 -79.45
CA ASP A 76 -60.05 25.12 -79.22
C ASP A 76 -59.71 25.10 -77.72
N ARG A 77 -60.42 25.91 -76.91
CA ARG A 77 -60.26 25.90 -75.45
C ARG A 77 -60.62 24.55 -74.83
N ALA A 78 -61.72 23.93 -75.27
CA ALA A 78 -62.12 22.62 -74.78
C ALA A 78 -61.10 21.55 -75.19
N GLY A 79 -60.63 21.56 -76.45
CA GLY A 79 -59.62 20.63 -76.95
C GLY A 79 -58.31 20.71 -76.17
N LYS A 80 -57.80 21.94 -75.94
CA LYS A 80 -56.61 22.17 -75.12
C LYS A 80 -56.80 21.77 -73.67
N ALA A 81 -57.92 22.12 -73.04
CA ALA A 81 -58.21 21.73 -71.66
C ALA A 81 -58.30 20.20 -71.47
N PHE A 82 -58.92 19.49 -72.41
CA PHE A 82 -58.95 18.01 -72.39
C PHE A 82 -57.58 17.40 -72.64
N TYR A 83 -56.79 17.98 -73.55
CA TYR A 83 -55.40 17.56 -73.77
C TYR A 83 -54.55 17.77 -72.52
N ASP A 84 -54.62 18.94 -71.88
CA ASP A 84 -53.88 19.25 -70.65
C ASP A 84 -54.29 18.32 -69.51
N GLN A 85 -55.57 17.97 -69.40
CA GLN A 85 -56.04 16.99 -68.41
C GLN A 85 -55.47 15.58 -68.65
N ASP A 86 -55.49 15.10 -69.90
CA ASP A 86 -54.95 13.78 -70.24
C ASP A 86 -53.42 13.74 -70.14
N ALA A 87 -52.76 14.84 -70.55
CA ALA A 87 -51.33 15.02 -70.43
C ALA A 87 -50.86 15.14 -68.96
N ALA A 88 -51.63 15.78 -68.08
CA ALA A 88 -51.38 15.77 -66.64
C ALA A 88 -51.49 14.35 -66.05
N HIS A 89 -52.49 13.56 -66.49
CA HIS A 89 -52.60 12.16 -66.08
C HIS A 89 -51.44 11.30 -66.61
N ALA A 90 -51.01 11.52 -67.85
CA ALA A 90 -49.87 10.84 -68.45
C ALA A 90 -48.55 11.23 -67.76
N ALA A 91 -48.37 12.51 -67.42
CA ALA A 91 -47.21 13.01 -66.68
C ALA A 91 -47.12 12.38 -65.29
N GLY A 92 -48.22 12.34 -64.54
CA GLY A 92 -48.29 11.68 -63.23
C GLY A 92 -48.03 10.17 -63.30
N ALA A 93 -48.53 9.48 -64.33
CA ALA A 93 -48.24 8.06 -64.54
C ALA A 93 -46.77 7.82 -64.91
N ALA A 94 -46.17 8.69 -65.74
CA ALA A 94 -44.76 8.58 -66.11
C ALA A 94 -43.84 8.80 -64.91
N GLN A 95 -44.14 9.78 -64.05
CA GLN A 95 -43.42 10.01 -62.79
C GLN A 95 -43.48 8.78 -61.86
N GLN A 96 -44.63 8.13 -61.72
CA GLN A 96 -44.77 6.89 -60.94
C GLN A 96 -43.96 5.70 -61.50
N VAL A 97 -43.86 5.58 -62.82
CA VAL A 97 -43.04 4.52 -63.43
C VAL A 97 -41.55 4.82 -63.23
N THR A 98 -41.14 6.09 -63.32
CA THR A 98 -39.75 6.46 -63.08
C THR A 98 -39.30 6.26 -61.64
N SER A 99 -40.18 6.49 -60.65
CA SER A 99 -39.86 6.15 -59.25
C SER A 99 -39.72 4.65 -59.05
N GLN A 100 -40.59 3.83 -59.64
CA GLN A 100 -40.47 2.36 -59.57
C GLN A 100 -39.17 1.81 -60.21
N VAL A 101 -38.74 2.37 -61.34
CA VAL A 101 -37.48 1.98 -61.99
C VAL A 101 -36.27 2.41 -61.17
N ARG A 102 -36.34 3.58 -60.51
CA ARG A 102 -35.30 4.05 -59.59
C ARG A 102 -35.22 3.17 -58.35
N ASP A 103 -36.34 2.90 -57.69
CA ASP A 103 -36.43 2.07 -56.48
C ASP A 103 -35.88 0.66 -56.72
N GLU A 104 -36.13 0.09 -57.91
CA GLU A 104 -35.61 -1.21 -58.27
C GLU A 104 -34.09 -1.19 -58.52
N ALA A 105 -33.54 -0.11 -59.11
CA ALA A 105 -32.10 0.08 -59.25
C ALA A 105 -31.41 0.33 -57.89
N THR A 106 -32.02 1.12 -57.00
CA THR A 106 -31.55 1.37 -55.63
C THR A 106 -31.57 0.09 -54.81
N ARG A 107 -32.64 -0.70 -54.89
CA ARG A 107 -32.76 -2.00 -54.22
C ARG A 107 -31.70 -3.01 -54.71
N GLN A 108 -31.40 -3.04 -56.00
CA GLN A 108 -30.34 -3.91 -56.54
C GLN A 108 -28.94 -3.49 -56.08
N ASN A 109 -28.69 -2.18 -55.97
CA ASN A 109 -27.44 -1.65 -55.43
C ASN A 109 -27.32 -1.84 -53.91
N GLU A 110 -28.41 -1.72 -53.15
CA GLU A 110 -28.46 -2.04 -51.71
C GLU A 110 -28.22 -3.53 -51.43
N VAL A 111 -28.82 -4.44 -52.22
CA VAL A 111 -28.55 -5.88 -52.09
C VAL A 111 -27.06 -6.18 -52.35
N ARG A 112 -26.45 -5.53 -53.34
CA ARG A 112 -25.00 -5.63 -53.59
C ARG A 112 -24.18 -5.06 -52.44
N LYS A 113 -24.58 -3.91 -51.88
CA LYS A 113 -23.93 -3.27 -50.72
C LYS A 113 -24.00 -4.14 -49.48
N GLN A 114 -25.17 -4.68 -49.14
CA GLN A 114 -25.37 -5.65 -48.05
C GLN A 114 -24.56 -6.93 -48.26
N THR A 115 -24.39 -7.39 -49.50
CA THR A 115 -23.56 -8.58 -49.82
C THR A 115 -22.06 -8.28 -49.66
N LEU A 116 -21.62 -7.06 -49.99
CA LEU A 116 -20.25 -6.61 -49.76
C LEU A 116 -19.96 -6.37 -48.27
N ASP A 117 -20.89 -5.78 -47.53
CA ASP A 117 -20.74 -5.50 -46.11
C ASP A 117 -20.83 -6.77 -45.27
N SER A 118 -21.68 -7.73 -45.63
CA SER A 118 -21.69 -9.05 -44.98
C SER A 118 -20.38 -9.82 -45.23
N LYS A 119 -19.81 -9.77 -46.44
CA LYS A 119 -18.48 -10.34 -46.72
C LYS A 119 -17.35 -9.60 -45.97
N ARG A 120 -17.42 -8.26 -45.85
CA ARG A 120 -16.47 -7.45 -45.07
C ARG A 120 -16.55 -7.79 -43.57
N ARG A 121 -17.76 -7.82 -43.00
CA ARG A 121 -18.02 -8.25 -41.61
C ARG A 121 -17.54 -9.66 -41.35
N ALA A 122 -17.79 -10.61 -42.25
CA ALA A 122 -17.30 -11.99 -42.13
C ALA A 122 -15.75 -12.06 -42.17
N SER A 123 -15.09 -11.26 -43.01
CA SER A 123 -13.64 -11.22 -43.09
C SER A 123 -13.00 -10.57 -41.84
N LEU A 124 -13.62 -9.51 -41.31
CA LEU A 124 -13.19 -8.83 -40.09
C LEU A 124 -13.43 -9.71 -38.85
N ALA A 125 -14.59 -10.38 -38.77
CA ALA A 125 -14.87 -11.37 -37.74
C ALA A 125 -13.86 -12.52 -37.76
N ARG A 126 -13.51 -13.07 -38.94
CA ARG A 126 -12.45 -14.10 -39.05
C ARG A 126 -11.06 -13.60 -38.62
N ARG A 127 -10.70 -12.34 -38.92
CA ARG A 127 -9.43 -11.75 -38.46
C ARG A 127 -9.45 -11.48 -36.95
N LEU A 128 -10.57 -10.99 -36.42
CA LEU A 128 -10.77 -10.75 -34.99
C LEU A 128 -10.73 -12.08 -34.22
N GLU A 129 -11.43 -13.11 -34.70
CA GLU A 129 -11.38 -14.47 -34.15
C GLU A 129 -9.96 -15.05 -34.21
N ALA A 130 -9.24 -14.89 -35.33
CA ALA A 130 -7.85 -15.35 -35.42
C ALA A 130 -6.91 -14.58 -34.45
N GLY A 131 -7.14 -13.29 -34.25
CA GLY A 131 -6.43 -12.46 -33.26
C GLY A 131 -6.74 -12.91 -31.82
N TYR A 132 -8.02 -13.06 -31.50
CA TYR A 132 -8.52 -13.52 -30.21
C TYR A 132 -8.03 -14.93 -29.89
N GLN A 133 -8.02 -15.86 -30.85
CA GLN A 133 -7.49 -17.21 -30.62
C GLN A 133 -5.97 -17.21 -30.40
N ARG A 134 -5.22 -16.30 -31.03
CA ARG A 134 -3.77 -16.14 -30.76
C ARG A 134 -3.52 -15.56 -29.38
N GLU A 135 -4.26 -14.54 -28.98
CA GLU A 135 -4.13 -13.94 -27.64
C GLU A 135 -4.64 -14.89 -26.54
N ARG A 136 -5.72 -15.61 -26.78
CA ARG A 136 -6.21 -16.68 -25.89
C ARG A 136 -5.21 -17.83 -25.79
N ALA A 137 -4.57 -18.24 -26.89
CA ALA A 137 -3.50 -19.24 -26.84
C ALA A 137 -2.26 -18.73 -26.10
N ARG A 138 -1.95 -17.43 -26.20
CA ARG A 138 -0.86 -16.80 -25.45
C ARG A 138 -1.17 -16.68 -23.96
N LEU A 139 -2.36 -16.20 -23.59
CA LEU A 139 -2.86 -16.18 -22.22
C LEU A 139 -2.91 -17.59 -21.63
N LYS A 140 -3.34 -18.58 -22.41
CA LYS A 140 -3.33 -19.99 -21.99
C LYS A 140 -1.91 -20.48 -21.73
N LYS A 141 -0.93 -20.13 -22.58
CA LYS A 141 0.49 -20.45 -22.31
C LYS A 141 1.02 -19.73 -21.06
N GLU A 142 0.63 -18.48 -20.83
CA GLU A 142 1.01 -17.72 -19.64
C GLU A 142 0.36 -18.31 -18.37
N GLN A 143 -0.89 -18.78 -18.45
CA GLN A 143 -1.57 -19.54 -17.39
C GLN A 143 -0.94 -20.91 -17.14
N GLU A 144 -0.62 -21.68 -18.20
CA GLU A 144 0.08 -22.96 -18.08
C GLU A 144 1.46 -22.77 -17.45
N ALA A 145 2.17 -21.68 -17.77
CA ALA A 145 3.44 -21.33 -17.13
C ALA A 145 3.28 -20.95 -15.65
N LEU A 146 2.22 -20.22 -15.28
CA LEU A 146 1.91 -19.95 -13.87
C LEU A 146 1.53 -21.22 -13.10
N VAL A 147 0.75 -22.11 -13.70
CA VAL A 147 0.43 -23.43 -13.14
C VAL A 147 1.70 -24.26 -12.97
N GLU A 148 2.63 -24.22 -13.92
CA GLU A 148 3.93 -24.88 -13.78
C GLU A 148 4.77 -24.28 -12.64
N LYS A 149 4.82 -22.95 -12.51
CA LYS A 149 5.47 -22.27 -11.37
C LYS A 149 4.82 -22.67 -10.03
N ARG A 150 3.48 -22.78 -9.99
CA ARG A 150 2.72 -23.18 -8.81
C ARG A 150 2.97 -24.63 -8.42
N ASN A 151 2.98 -25.55 -9.39
CA ASN A 151 3.35 -26.94 -9.15
C ASN A 151 4.78 -27.07 -8.60
N LYS A 152 5.73 -26.28 -9.15
CA LYS A 152 7.11 -26.25 -8.62
C LYS A 152 7.19 -25.69 -7.20
N LEU A 153 6.36 -24.70 -6.86
CA LEU A 153 6.25 -24.21 -5.49
C LEU A 153 5.61 -25.24 -4.56
N ASP A 154 4.55 -25.92 -4.99
CA ASP A 154 3.91 -26.99 -4.22
C ASP A 154 4.90 -28.15 -3.97
N GLU A 155 5.74 -28.49 -4.95
CA GLU A 155 6.85 -29.42 -4.79
C GLU A 155 7.91 -28.93 -3.78
N ARG A 156 8.26 -27.63 -3.79
CA ARG A 156 9.17 -27.01 -2.80
C ARG A 156 8.56 -27.04 -1.39
N ILE A 157 7.28 -26.73 -1.25
CA ILE A 157 6.54 -26.77 0.02
C ILE A 157 6.50 -28.20 0.56
N ALA A 158 6.14 -29.18 -0.27
CA ALA A 158 6.15 -30.58 0.12
C ALA A 158 7.55 -31.06 0.54
N ALA A 159 8.61 -30.58 -0.12
CA ALA A 159 9.99 -30.85 0.27
C ALA A 159 10.38 -30.19 1.60
N GLN A 160 9.93 -28.95 1.84
CA GLN A 160 10.11 -28.23 3.11
C GLN A 160 9.37 -28.93 4.26
N ASP A 161 8.12 -29.37 4.06
CA ASP A 161 7.35 -30.13 5.03
C ASP A 161 8.07 -31.44 5.41
N LYS A 162 8.64 -32.12 4.41
CA LYS A 162 9.43 -33.32 4.66
C LYS A 162 10.70 -33.01 5.46
N ARG A 163 11.42 -31.93 5.13
CA ARG A 163 12.57 -31.45 5.92
C ARG A 163 12.16 -31.09 7.35
N GLN A 164 11.00 -30.47 7.56
CA GLN A 164 10.48 -30.16 8.88
C GLN A 164 10.21 -31.43 9.69
N GLN A 165 9.62 -32.45 9.08
CA GLN A 165 9.40 -33.75 9.73
C GLN A 165 10.72 -34.46 10.08
N GLU A 166 11.71 -34.39 9.18
CA GLU A 166 13.05 -34.93 9.42
C GLU A 166 13.75 -34.19 10.58
N LEU A 167 13.75 -32.85 10.58
CA LEU A 167 14.30 -32.05 11.69
C LEU A 167 13.59 -32.32 13.02
N ASN A 168 12.26 -32.45 13.01
CA ASN A 168 11.51 -32.80 14.23
C ASN A 168 11.92 -34.17 14.78
N ARG A 169 12.11 -35.17 13.90
CA ARG A 169 12.62 -36.48 14.31
C ARG A 169 14.04 -36.40 14.86
N GLU A 170 14.94 -35.66 14.19
CA GLU A 170 16.31 -35.47 14.67
C GLU A 170 16.32 -34.76 16.05
N GLN A 171 15.42 -33.80 16.28
CA GLN A 171 15.25 -33.15 17.57
C GLN A 171 14.71 -34.11 18.66
N GLU A 172 13.73 -34.96 18.33
CA GLU A 172 13.22 -35.99 19.25
C GLU A 172 14.29 -37.02 19.59
N GLU A 173 15.07 -37.48 18.61
CA GLU A 173 16.20 -38.38 18.82
C GLU A 173 17.29 -37.74 19.67
N LEU A 174 17.62 -36.47 19.42
CA LEU A 174 18.56 -35.72 20.23
C LEU A 174 18.07 -35.54 21.68
N ALA A 175 16.78 -35.25 21.87
CA ALA A 175 16.16 -35.17 23.19
C ALA A 175 16.24 -36.52 23.92
N ALA A 176 15.95 -37.62 23.23
CA ALA A 176 16.07 -38.97 23.78
C ALA A 176 17.52 -39.35 24.14
N LYS A 177 18.52 -38.88 23.38
CA LYS A 177 19.95 -39.04 23.71
C LYS A 177 20.37 -38.20 24.93
N ARG A 178 19.81 -37.01 25.10
CA ARG A 178 20.14 -36.07 26.20
C ARG A 178 19.50 -36.46 27.53
N GLU A 179 18.27 -36.94 27.53
CA GLU A 179 17.54 -37.30 28.76
C GLU A 179 18.32 -38.21 29.73
N PRO A 180 18.93 -39.34 29.30
CA PRO A 180 19.71 -40.19 30.21
C PRO A 180 20.99 -39.51 30.71
N LEU A 181 21.59 -38.59 29.95
CA LEU A 181 22.75 -37.82 30.39
C LEU A 181 22.37 -36.78 31.44
N LEU A 182 21.22 -36.12 31.30
CA LEU A 182 20.69 -35.21 32.33
C LEU A 182 20.38 -35.97 33.63
N LYS A 183 19.76 -37.14 33.54
CA LYS A 183 19.57 -38.01 34.73
C LYS A 183 20.90 -38.37 35.39
N ARG A 184 21.93 -38.68 34.59
CA ARG A 184 23.27 -38.96 35.10
C ARG A 184 23.94 -37.73 35.73
N GLN A 185 23.65 -36.52 35.22
CA GLN A 185 24.08 -35.28 35.86
C GLN A 185 23.44 -35.11 37.25
N ASP A 186 22.12 -35.31 37.35
CA ASP A 186 21.41 -35.26 38.63
C ASP A 186 21.94 -36.30 39.63
N GLU A 187 22.24 -37.52 39.15
CA GLU A 187 22.88 -38.57 39.96
C GLU A 187 24.27 -38.17 40.47
N LEU A 188 25.09 -37.51 39.63
CA LEU A 188 26.40 -37.01 40.04
C LEU A 188 26.28 -35.89 41.07
N GLU A 189 25.32 -34.98 40.93
CA GLU A 189 25.05 -33.95 41.94
C GLU A 189 24.59 -34.57 43.26
N ALA A 190 23.73 -35.59 43.22
CA ALA A 190 23.30 -36.33 44.40
C ALA A 190 24.48 -37.04 45.08
N ARG A 191 25.37 -37.68 44.30
CA ARG A 191 26.61 -38.29 44.81
C ARG A 191 27.53 -37.24 45.45
N GLN A 192 27.68 -36.07 44.84
CA GLN A 192 28.49 -34.99 45.42
C GLN A 192 27.95 -34.55 46.78
N ARG A 193 26.62 -34.41 46.91
CA ARG A 193 25.99 -34.09 48.21
C ARG A 193 26.19 -35.21 49.23
N GLN A 194 26.12 -36.47 48.81
CA GLN A 194 26.41 -37.61 49.69
C GLN A 194 27.87 -37.60 50.17
N LEU A 195 28.84 -37.37 49.26
CA LEU A 195 30.25 -37.26 49.63
C LEU A 195 30.49 -36.16 50.67
N TRP A 196 29.84 -35.00 50.52
CA TRP A 196 29.93 -33.93 51.51
C TRP A 196 29.40 -34.36 52.90
N GLN A 197 28.29 -35.11 52.94
CA GLN A 197 27.75 -35.61 54.22
C GLN A 197 28.66 -36.67 54.85
N GLU A 198 29.22 -37.57 54.03
CA GLU A 198 30.19 -38.57 54.49
C GLU A 198 31.45 -37.91 55.04
N GLU A 199 32.00 -36.90 54.37
CA GLU A 199 33.15 -36.12 54.85
C GLU A 199 32.87 -35.49 56.21
N LYS A 200 31.71 -34.83 56.33
CA LYS A 200 31.30 -34.18 57.58
C LYS A 200 31.17 -35.18 58.73
N GLU A 201 30.61 -36.36 58.46
CA GLU A 201 30.46 -37.40 59.47
C GLU A 201 31.82 -38.01 59.87
N LEU A 202 32.73 -38.24 58.91
CA LEU A 202 34.09 -38.69 59.19
C LEU A 202 34.88 -37.68 60.03
N LEU A 203 34.77 -36.39 59.70
CA LEU A 203 35.39 -35.31 60.48
C LEU A 203 34.83 -35.26 61.91
N ARG A 204 33.50 -35.40 62.06
CA ARG A 204 32.86 -35.46 63.39
C ARG A 204 33.37 -36.64 64.22
N GLN A 205 33.43 -37.84 63.64
CA GLN A 205 33.96 -39.02 64.33
C GLN A 205 35.45 -38.87 64.69
N ARG A 206 36.24 -38.19 63.85
CA ARG A 206 37.64 -37.85 64.14
C ARG A 206 37.74 -36.90 65.33
N GLU A 207 36.96 -35.82 65.33
CA GLU A 207 36.93 -34.84 66.42
C GLU A 207 36.51 -35.48 67.74
N GLU A 208 35.46 -36.30 67.75
CA GLU A 208 35.00 -37.02 68.94
C GLU A 208 36.10 -37.93 69.52
N LYS A 209 36.80 -38.69 68.67
CA LYS A 209 37.92 -39.56 69.09
C LYS A 209 39.10 -38.76 69.64
N LEU A 210 39.49 -37.67 68.97
CA LEU A 210 40.60 -36.82 69.42
C LEU A 210 40.26 -36.10 70.72
N GLN A 211 39.02 -35.63 70.86
CA GLN A 211 38.55 -34.96 72.07
C GLN A 211 38.57 -35.90 73.27
N ALA A 212 38.08 -37.14 73.12
CA ALA A 212 38.12 -38.13 74.20
C ALA A 212 39.55 -38.39 74.70
N LYS A 213 40.53 -38.49 73.80
CA LYS A 213 41.94 -38.65 74.17
C LYS A 213 42.56 -37.40 74.79
N ARG A 214 42.18 -36.20 74.33
CA ARG A 214 42.60 -34.93 74.94
C ARG A 214 42.09 -34.81 76.38
N ASP A 215 40.83 -35.16 76.61
CA ASP A 215 40.21 -35.13 77.95
C ASP A 215 40.85 -36.14 78.90
N GLU A 216 41.19 -37.34 78.41
CA GLU A 216 41.93 -38.35 79.18
C GLU A 216 43.33 -37.85 79.57
N LEU A 217 44.09 -37.32 78.62
CA LEU A 217 45.43 -36.78 78.85
C LEU A 217 45.40 -35.59 79.83
N GLN A 218 44.40 -34.73 79.72
CA GLN A 218 44.20 -33.59 80.62
C GLN A 218 43.97 -34.08 82.06
N LYS A 219 43.10 -35.08 82.26
CA LYS A 219 42.86 -35.67 83.59
C LYS A 219 44.12 -36.29 84.18
N GLU A 220 44.90 -37.02 83.40
CA GLU A 220 46.17 -37.59 83.88
C GLU A 220 47.20 -36.49 84.24
N SER A 221 47.28 -35.41 83.45
CA SER A 221 48.14 -34.26 83.75
C SER A 221 47.72 -33.52 85.02
N ASP A 222 46.41 -33.31 85.23
CA ASP A 222 45.90 -32.65 86.43
C ASP A 222 46.13 -33.51 87.68
N ALA A 223 45.96 -34.83 87.57
CA ALA A 223 46.29 -35.77 88.64
C ALA A 223 47.79 -35.73 89.00
N LEU A 224 48.68 -35.73 88.00
CA LEU A 224 50.12 -35.63 88.22
C LEU A 224 50.50 -34.32 88.91
N ARG A 225 49.89 -33.20 88.52
CA ARG A 225 50.11 -31.89 89.17
C ARG A 225 49.67 -31.92 90.64
N ALA A 226 48.53 -32.53 90.94
CA ALA A 226 48.03 -32.66 92.32
C ALA A 226 48.97 -33.52 93.20
N GLU A 227 49.60 -34.55 92.63
CA GLU A 227 50.59 -35.39 93.33
C GLU A 227 51.93 -34.64 93.56
N GLN A 228 52.34 -33.74 92.65
CA GLN A 228 53.58 -32.97 92.77
C GLN A 228 53.52 -31.87 93.84
N GLU A 229 52.38 -31.20 94.01
CA GLU A 229 52.22 -30.08 94.95
C GLU A 229 52.67 -30.38 96.41
N PRO A 230 52.26 -31.49 97.06
CA PRO A 230 52.71 -31.79 98.42
C PRO A 230 54.21 -32.10 98.51
N LEU A 231 54.82 -32.66 97.46
CA LEU A 231 56.25 -32.94 97.44
C LEU A 231 57.08 -31.67 97.36
N VAL A 232 56.61 -30.66 96.60
CA VAL A 232 57.24 -29.32 96.58
C VAL A 232 57.20 -28.69 97.98
N LYS A 233 56.06 -28.76 98.66
CA LYS A 233 55.93 -28.27 100.05
C LYS A 233 56.89 -28.98 101.01
N ARG A 234 56.99 -30.31 100.90
CA ARG A 234 57.94 -31.11 101.70
C ARG A 234 59.40 -30.76 101.42
N GLN A 235 59.74 -30.43 100.16
CA GLN A 235 61.08 -29.96 99.79
C GLN A 235 61.41 -28.60 100.44
N GLU A 236 60.46 -27.66 100.41
CA GLU A 236 60.62 -26.34 101.06
C GLU A 236 60.79 -26.49 102.58
N GLU A 237 60.01 -27.38 103.21
CA GLU A 237 60.14 -27.68 104.64
C GLU A 237 61.51 -28.27 104.99
N LEU A 238 62.01 -29.20 104.18
CA LEU A 238 63.35 -29.77 104.36
C LEU A 238 64.45 -28.71 104.24
N GLN A 239 64.33 -27.80 103.27
CA GLN A 239 65.28 -26.69 103.12
C GLN A 239 65.28 -25.79 104.36
N ARG A 240 64.11 -25.51 104.95
CA ARG A 240 64.01 -24.74 106.20
C ARG A 240 64.64 -25.48 107.38
N LYS A 241 64.36 -26.79 107.55
CA LYS A 241 65.00 -27.61 108.61
C LYS A 241 66.52 -27.60 108.48
N GLN A 242 67.04 -27.72 107.25
CA GLN A 242 68.48 -27.70 106.97
C GLN A 242 69.13 -26.34 107.33
N GLN A 243 68.47 -25.23 106.97
CA GLN A 243 68.93 -23.89 107.34
C GLN A 243 68.97 -23.71 108.86
N GLN A 244 67.91 -24.13 109.55
CA GLN A 244 67.85 -24.06 111.01
C GLN A 244 68.94 -24.90 111.69
N LEU A 245 69.23 -26.10 111.16
CA LEU A 245 70.32 -26.94 111.67
C LEU A 245 71.67 -26.24 111.56
N TRP A 246 71.96 -25.57 110.44
CA TRP A 246 73.20 -24.82 110.27
C TRP A 246 73.31 -23.63 111.23
N GLU A 247 72.19 -22.96 111.52
CA GLU A 247 72.15 -21.89 112.52
C GLU A 247 72.42 -22.42 113.93
N ASP A 248 71.79 -23.53 114.32
CA ASP A 248 72.02 -24.20 115.60
C ASP A 248 73.48 -24.67 115.75
N GLU A 249 74.06 -25.27 114.71
CA GLU A 249 75.46 -25.72 114.71
C GLU A 249 76.43 -24.54 114.86
N LYS A 250 76.20 -23.45 114.12
CA LYS A 250 77.01 -22.25 114.20
C LYS A 250 76.93 -21.60 115.58
N ALA A 251 75.73 -21.52 116.17
CA ALA A 251 75.52 -20.98 117.50
C ALA A 251 76.24 -21.82 118.56
N LEU A 252 76.14 -23.15 118.48
CA LEU A 252 76.80 -24.07 119.41
C LEU A 252 78.33 -23.97 119.33
N ARG A 253 78.90 -23.91 118.11
CA ARG A 253 80.35 -23.69 117.93
C ARG A 253 80.81 -22.38 118.56
N ALA A 254 80.08 -21.28 118.34
CA ALA A 254 80.42 -19.98 118.89
C ALA A 254 80.38 -19.97 120.43
N GLU A 255 79.38 -20.64 121.03
CA GLU A 255 79.28 -20.77 122.49
C GLU A 255 80.45 -21.58 123.07
N GLN A 256 80.82 -22.70 122.42
CA GLN A 256 81.95 -23.53 122.83
C GLN A 256 83.30 -22.81 122.72
N GLU A 257 83.58 -22.16 121.58
CA GLU A 257 84.80 -21.39 121.36
C GLU A 257 84.95 -20.29 122.43
N ALA A 258 83.88 -19.53 122.69
CA ALA A 258 83.90 -18.48 123.70
C ALA A 258 84.07 -19.01 125.13
N ALA A 259 83.51 -20.19 125.45
CA ALA A 259 83.68 -20.84 126.75
C ALA A 259 85.11 -21.36 126.95
N MET A 260 85.68 -22.00 125.91
CA MET A 260 87.04 -22.54 125.93
C MET A 260 88.08 -21.43 126.01
N GLU A 261 87.93 -20.35 125.22
CA GLU A 261 88.83 -19.21 125.24
C GLU A 261 88.94 -18.60 126.65
N LYS A 262 87.80 -18.43 127.34
CA LYS A 262 87.78 -17.93 128.73
C LYS A 262 88.51 -18.86 129.71
N LYS A 263 88.39 -20.18 129.54
CA LYS A 263 89.04 -21.17 130.42
C LYS A 263 90.53 -21.28 130.15
N VAL A 264 90.93 -21.35 128.87
CA VAL A 264 92.33 -21.35 128.43
C VAL A 264 93.04 -20.10 128.93
N THR A 265 92.47 -18.91 128.70
CA THR A 265 93.08 -17.64 129.16
C THR A 265 93.24 -17.57 130.68
N ALA A 266 92.27 -18.09 131.45
CA ALA A 266 92.38 -18.19 132.90
C ALA A 266 93.50 -19.16 133.33
N LEU A 267 93.58 -20.35 132.72
CA LEU A 267 94.62 -21.34 133.02
C LEU A 267 96.01 -20.87 132.60
N GLU A 268 96.15 -20.17 131.47
CA GLU A 268 97.41 -19.56 131.06
C GLU A 268 97.90 -18.50 132.06
N GLN A 269 96.99 -17.71 132.65
CA GLN A 269 97.35 -16.76 133.70
C GLN A 269 97.82 -17.47 134.97
N GLU A 270 97.14 -18.55 135.38
CA GLU A 270 97.57 -19.37 136.51
C GLU A 270 98.92 -20.05 136.25
N GLN A 271 99.14 -20.56 135.03
CA GLN A 271 100.40 -21.17 134.60
C GLN A 271 101.53 -20.14 134.66
N LYS A 272 101.34 -18.94 134.08
CA LYS A 272 102.35 -17.87 134.15
C LYS A 272 102.68 -17.47 135.58
N ALA A 273 101.68 -17.44 136.47
CA ALA A 273 101.90 -17.14 137.88
C ALA A 273 102.64 -18.27 138.61
N TYR A 274 102.41 -19.53 138.21
CA TYR A 274 103.14 -20.70 138.70
C TYR A 274 104.60 -20.69 138.22
N ASP A 275 104.82 -20.48 136.93
CA ASP A 275 106.15 -20.42 136.29
C ASP A 275 106.99 -19.30 136.92
N ALA A 276 106.42 -18.10 137.11
CA ALA A 276 107.12 -17.00 137.77
C ALA A 276 107.57 -17.34 139.21
N LYS A 277 106.81 -18.18 139.94
CA LYS A 277 107.22 -18.66 141.26
C LYS A 277 108.30 -19.73 141.17
N GLN A 278 108.23 -20.63 140.19
CA GLN A 278 109.29 -21.60 139.91
C GLN A 278 110.60 -20.89 139.55
N ASP A 279 110.54 -19.90 138.65
CA ASP A 279 111.68 -19.07 138.26
C ASP A 279 112.29 -18.37 139.46
N ALA A 280 111.48 -17.76 140.33
CA ALA A 280 111.96 -17.12 141.56
C ALA A 280 112.61 -18.11 142.54
N LEU A 281 112.08 -19.34 142.65
CA LEU A 281 112.71 -20.42 143.43
C LEU A 281 114.03 -20.87 142.78
N GLN A 282 114.10 -20.92 141.46
CA GLN A 282 115.30 -21.28 140.71
C GLN A 282 116.39 -20.20 140.85
N GLU A 283 116.04 -18.92 140.78
CA GLU A 283 116.97 -17.82 141.06
C GLU A 283 117.51 -17.88 142.51
N ARG A 284 116.65 -18.21 143.48
CA ARG A 284 117.09 -18.47 144.87
C ARG A 284 118.03 -19.66 144.94
N GLN A 285 117.77 -20.72 144.18
CA GLN A 285 118.65 -21.88 144.11
C GLN A 285 120.03 -21.50 143.56
N GLU A 286 120.08 -20.76 142.45
CA GLU A 286 121.33 -20.26 141.86
C GLU A 286 122.08 -19.34 142.83
N ALA A 287 121.38 -18.46 143.54
CA ALA A 287 121.97 -17.61 144.56
C ALA A 287 122.55 -18.42 145.74
N LEU A 288 121.86 -19.48 146.19
CA LEU A 288 122.37 -20.42 147.18
C LEU A 288 123.61 -21.16 146.68
N TRP A 289 123.64 -21.57 145.41
CA TRP A 289 124.83 -22.19 144.80
C TRP A 289 126.03 -21.22 144.78
N ARG A 290 125.82 -19.95 144.38
CA ARG A 290 126.86 -18.92 144.43
C ARG A 290 127.34 -18.65 145.85
N LYS A 291 126.43 -18.63 146.84
CA LYS A 291 126.78 -18.48 148.27
C LYS A 291 127.66 -19.63 148.75
N ARG A 292 127.36 -20.88 148.36
CA ARG A 292 128.21 -22.04 148.66
C ARG A 292 129.58 -21.94 148.02
N GLU A 293 129.63 -21.55 146.75
CA GLU A 293 130.90 -21.39 146.02
C GLU A 293 131.76 -20.30 146.66
N ALA A 294 131.16 -19.17 147.05
CA ALA A 294 131.83 -18.10 147.79
C ALA A 294 132.32 -18.56 149.16
N LEU A 295 131.49 -19.27 149.94
CA LEU A 295 131.91 -19.87 151.22
C LEU A 295 133.14 -20.77 151.00
N LEU A 296 133.10 -21.70 150.05
CA LEU A 296 134.21 -22.62 149.78
C LEU A 296 135.52 -21.93 149.35
N SER A 297 135.47 -20.65 148.93
CA SER A 297 136.64 -19.87 148.51
C SER A 297 137.27 -19.04 149.64
N GLU A 298 136.65 -18.94 150.83
CA GLU A 298 137.13 -18.10 151.94
C GLU A 298 137.99 -18.91 152.93
N ASP A 299 139.19 -18.40 153.30
CA ASP A 299 140.10 -19.07 154.25
C ASP A 299 139.55 -18.96 155.69
N GLY A 300 138.88 -20.03 156.16
CA GLY A 300 138.39 -20.14 157.54
C GLY A 300 136.96 -20.67 157.72
N VAL A 301 136.30 -21.21 156.68
CA VAL A 301 134.94 -21.76 156.79
C VAL A 301 134.78 -22.78 157.91
N THR A 302 133.74 -22.62 158.73
CA THR A 302 133.41 -23.55 159.80
C THR A 302 132.37 -24.57 159.36
N ARG A 303 132.33 -25.72 160.04
CA ARG A 303 131.30 -26.76 159.79
C ARG A 303 129.88 -26.25 160.02
N ALA A 304 129.70 -25.26 160.89
CA ALA A 304 128.40 -24.63 161.13
C ALA A 304 127.88 -23.86 159.90
N ASP A 305 128.76 -23.27 159.10
CA ASP A 305 128.39 -22.51 157.89
C ASP A 305 127.90 -23.43 156.77
N LEU A 306 128.54 -24.60 156.60
CA LEU A 306 128.08 -25.64 155.67
C LEU A 306 126.75 -26.26 156.09
N ASP A 307 126.56 -26.51 157.40
CA ASP A 307 125.29 -27.03 157.93
C ASP A 307 124.17 -25.98 157.81
N ALA A 308 124.47 -24.69 157.94
CA ALA A 308 123.50 -23.61 157.72
C ALA A 308 123.07 -23.54 156.24
N TRP A 309 124.02 -23.64 155.31
CA TRP A 309 123.72 -23.70 153.88
C TRP A 309 122.87 -24.93 153.51
N GLN A 310 123.19 -26.11 154.04
CA GLN A 310 122.41 -27.33 153.77
C GLN A 310 120.96 -27.18 154.26
N ARG A 311 120.73 -26.53 155.41
CA ARG A 311 119.36 -26.22 155.88
C ARG A 311 118.62 -25.26 154.96
N GLU A 312 119.30 -24.27 154.38
CA GLU A 312 118.71 -23.38 153.37
C GLU A 312 118.34 -24.15 152.09
N GLN A 313 119.17 -25.10 151.65
CA GLN A 313 118.90 -25.97 150.50
C GLN A 313 117.70 -26.90 150.77
N ASP A 314 117.68 -27.60 151.91
CA ASP A 314 116.58 -28.49 152.28
C ASP A 314 115.26 -27.71 152.44
N ALA A 315 115.31 -26.45 152.91
CA ALA A 315 114.16 -25.58 152.99
C ALA A 315 113.65 -25.17 151.60
N LEU A 316 114.55 -24.84 150.67
CA LEU A 316 114.19 -24.50 149.29
C LEU A 316 113.59 -25.70 148.53
N ASP A 317 114.15 -26.91 148.72
CA ASP A 317 113.60 -28.13 148.13
C ASP A 317 112.18 -28.41 148.68
N LYS A 318 111.94 -28.17 149.98
CA LYS A 318 110.59 -28.23 150.56
C LYS A 318 109.66 -27.15 150.02
N GLU A 319 110.14 -25.93 149.77
CA GLU A 319 109.35 -24.87 149.13
C GLU A 319 108.94 -25.26 147.70
N ARG A 320 109.85 -25.87 146.93
CA ARG A 320 109.56 -26.36 145.57
C ARG A 320 108.56 -27.52 145.58
N GLU A 321 108.76 -28.51 146.45
CA GLU A 321 107.80 -29.61 146.62
C GLU A 321 106.43 -29.08 147.06
N ALA A 322 106.37 -28.17 148.03
CA ALA A 322 105.12 -27.57 148.48
C ALA A 322 104.43 -26.73 147.38
N LEU A 323 105.20 -26.03 146.53
CA LEU A 323 104.65 -25.29 145.39
C LEU A 323 104.06 -26.24 144.34
N TRP A 324 104.75 -27.34 144.01
CA TRP A 324 104.23 -28.39 143.14
C TRP A 324 102.96 -29.04 143.72
N GLU A 325 102.98 -29.43 144.99
CA GLU A 325 101.83 -30.05 145.65
C GLU A 325 100.62 -29.11 145.77
N SER A 326 100.84 -27.83 146.08
CA SER A 326 99.75 -26.87 146.29
C SER A 326 99.20 -26.26 145.01
N GLN A 327 100.02 -26.11 143.96
CA GLN A 327 99.63 -25.40 142.74
C GLN A 327 99.88 -26.21 141.47
N GLY A 328 101.03 -26.90 141.34
CA GLY A 328 101.40 -27.66 140.14
C GLY A 328 100.42 -28.80 139.82
N LYS A 329 100.17 -29.69 140.79
CA LYS A 329 99.19 -30.78 140.64
C LYS A 329 97.77 -30.27 140.35
N GLY A 330 97.38 -29.19 141.02
CA GLY A 330 96.06 -28.59 140.83
C GLY A 330 95.90 -28.01 139.42
N LEU A 331 96.98 -27.50 138.84
CA LEU A 331 97.01 -26.92 137.50
C LEU A 331 97.05 -27.98 136.41
N GLU A 332 97.85 -29.04 136.58
CA GLU A 332 97.86 -30.23 135.69
C GLU A 332 96.46 -30.86 135.61
N ALA A 333 95.81 -31.11 136.75
CA ALA A 333 94.45 -31.65 136.78
C ALA A 333 93.41 -30.76 136.11
N ARG A 334 93.60 -29.42 136.10
CA ARG A 334 92.71 -28.49 135.40
C ARG A 334 92.94 -28.48 133.89
N TRP A 335 94.17 -28.66 133.42
CA TRP A 335 94.46 -28.87 132.00
C TRP A 335 93.88 -30.19 131.49
N ASP A 336 94.03 -31.28 132.24
CA ASP A 336 93.41 -32.57 131.91
C ASP A 336 91.88 -32.47 131.87
N ALA A 337 91.28 -31.75 132.84
CA ALA A 337 89.85 -31.50 132.86
C ALA A 337 89.38 -30.66 131.66
N LEU A 338 90.18 -29.68 131.21
CA LEU A 338 89.90 -28.89 130.02
C LEU A 338 89.97 -29.74 128.75
N GLU A 339 90.95 -30.64 128.62
CA GLU A 339 91.04 -31.57 127.50
C GLU A 339 89.83 -32.54 127.48
N GLN A 340 89.43 -33.03 128.65
CA GLN A 340 88.25 -33.88 128.77
C GLN A 340 86.96 -33.12 128.41
N GLU A 341 86.83 -31.87 128.84
CA GLU A 341 85.70 -31.01 128.47
C GLU A 341 85.68 -30.74 126.96
N GLN A 342 86.82 -30.56 126.30
CA GLN A 342 86.90 -30.41 124.85
C GLN A 342 86.38 -31.66 124.12
N ARG A 343 86.69 -32.86 124.64
CA ARG A 343 86.16 -34.12 124.12
C ARG A 343 84.65 -34.24 124.33
N ASP A 344 84.13 -33.77 125.46
CA ASP A 344 82.69 -33.80 125.75
C ASP A 344 81.92 -32.72 124.95
N GLN A 345 82.53 -31.58 124.67
CA GLN A 345 82.01 -30.56 123.75
C GLN A 345 81.91 -31.08 122.31
N GLN A 346 82.84 -31.91 121.85
CA GLN A 346 82.73 -32.59 120.55
C GLN A 346 81.50 -33.51 120.50
N LYS A 347 81.20 -34.24 121.59
CA LYS A 347 79.98 -35.06 121.68
C LYS A 347 78.69 -34.23 121.71
N ALA A 348 78.75 -32.96 122.10
CA ALA A 348 77.57 -32.09 122.07
C ALA A 348 77.06 -31.81 120.64
N PHE A 349 77.85 -32.10 119.60
CA PHE A 349 77.40 -32.08 118.20
C PHE A 349 76.68 -33.36 117.77
N ASP A 350 76.75 -34.46 118.54
CA ASP A 350 76.09 -35.72 118.19
C ASP A 350 74.58 -35.57 117.90
N PRO A 351 73.80 -34.80 118.69
CA PRO A 351 72.39 -34.56 118.38
C PRO A 351 72.15 -33.79 117.06
N LEU A 352 73.06 -32.89 116.68
CA LEU A 352 72.98 -32.17 115.40
C LEU A 352 73.36 -33.09 114.23
N ASN A 353 74.35 -33.96 114.42
CA ASN A 353 74.73 -34.99 113.45
C ASN A 353 73.58 -35.99 113.21
N GLU A 354 72.84 -36.39 114.26
CA GLU A 354 71.66 -37.24 114.10
C GLU A 354 70.53 -36.51 113.36
N ARG A 355 70.25 -35.24 113.68
CA ARG A 355 69.29 -34.44 112.91
C ARG A 355 69.70 -34.26 111.44
N GLN A 356 70.99 -34.13 111.14
CA GLN A 356 71.47 -34.09 109.75
C GLN A 356 71.16 -35.40 109.03
N LYS A 357 71.43 -36.55 109.66
CA LYS A 357 71.08 -37.87 109.08
C LYS A 357 69.58 -38.02 108.85
N GLU A 358 68.74 -37.52 109.76
CA GLU A 358 67.28 -37.52 109.58
C GLU A 358 66.86 -36.68 108.38
N ILE A 359 67.42 -35.47 108.22
CA ILE A 359 67.16 -34.60 107.06
C ILE A 359 67.63 -35.28 105.76
N ASP A 360 68.80 -35.90 105.75
CA ASP A 360 69.32 -36.61 104.58
C ASP A 360 68.46 -37.83 104.22
N ALA A 361 68.00 -38.60 105.22
CA ALA A 361 67.07 -39.70 105.01
C ALA A 361 65.70 -39.22 104.49
N GLU A 362 65.19 -38.09 104.97
CA GLU A 362 63.96 -37.49 104.44
C GLU A 362 64.16 -36.97 103.00
N ARG A 363 65.35 -36.46 102.64
CA ARG A 363 65.70 -36.07 101.26
C ARG A 363 65.78 -37.26 100.32
N ASP A 364 66.40 -38.35 100.76
CA ASP A 364 66.48 -39.60 99.98
C ASP A 364 65.09 -40.21 99.77
N ALA A 365 64.24 -40.21 100.81
CA ALA A 365 62.85 -40.63 100.70
C ALA A 365 62.05 -39.74 99.73
N LEU A 366 62.23 -38.42 99.79
CA LEU A 366 61.59 -37.48 98.86
C LEU A 366 62.07 -37.70 97.42
N ALA A 367 63.37 -37.96 97.21
CA ALA A 367 63.92 -38.28 95.89
C ALA A 367 63.35 -39.60 95.33
N ALA A 368 63.15 -40.60 96.20
CA ALA A 368 62.47 -41.85 95.83
C ALA A 368 61.01 -41.63 95.45
N ASP A 369 60.27 -40.78 96.18
CA ASP A 369 58.87 -40.43 95.89
C ASP A 369 58.73 -39.63 94.57
N GLN A 370 59.73 -38.82 94.20
CA GLN A 370 59.73 -38.03 92.96
C GLN A 370 60.01 -38.86 91.70
N LYS A 371 60.76 -39.97 91.83
CA LYS A 371 61.14 -40.83 90.70
C LYS A 371 59.95 -41.35 89.87
N PRO A 372 58.89 -41.96 90.45
CA PRO A 372 57.73 -42.42 89.68
C PRO A 372 56.96 -41.27 89.00
N LEU A 373 57.01 -40.05 89.55
CA LEU A 373 56.36 -38.88 88.93
C LEU A 373 57.11 -38.41 87.68
N ALA A 374 58.45 -38.48 87.69
CA ALA A 374 59.25 -38.20 86.49
C ALA A 374 58.97 -39.22 85.38
N GLU A 375 58.87 -40.51 85.72
CA GLU A 375 58.49 -41.57 84.77
C GLU A 375 57.09 -41.35 84.19
N ARG A 376 56.10 -40.96 85.01
CA ARG A 376 54.75 -40.59 84.55
C ARG A 376 54.75 -39.32 83.69
N GLN A 377 55.61 -38.34 83.97
CA GLN A 377 55.74 -37.14 83.15
C GLN A 377 56.29 -37.48 81.75
N ASP A 378 57.28 -38.36 81.67
CA ASP A 378 57.80 -38.87 80.40
C ASP A 378 56.73 -39.68 79.65
N GLU A 379 55.91 -40.47 80.36
CA GLU A 379 54.78 -41.20 79.78
C GLU A 379 53.73 -40.24 79.21
N LEU A 380 53.37 -39.18 79.93
CA LEU A 380 52.45 -38.14 79.43
C LEU A 380 53.00 -37.45 78.17
N GLN A 381 54.29 -37.14 78.13
CA GLN A 381 54.92 -36.57 76.93
C GLN A 381 54.88 -37.55 75.74
N ARG A 382 55.03 -38.86 75.99
CA ARG A 382 54.87 -39.89 74.95
C ARG A 382 53.42 -39.95 74.47
N LYS A 383 52.44 -40.03 75.37
CA LYS A 383 51.01 -40.01 75.04
C LYS A 383 50.61 -38.75 74.26
N GLN A 384 51.20 -37.60 74.57
CA GLN A 384 50.99 -36.36 73.82
C GLN A 384 51.54 -36.43 72.39
N LYS A 385 52.75 -36.99 72.22
CA LYS A 385 53.32 -37.23 70.89
C LYS A 385 52.48 -38.23 70.09
N ASP A 386 51.98 -39.27 70.74
CA ASP A 386 51.09 -40.27 70.14
C ASP A 386 49.75 -39.65 69.73
N LEU A 387 49.22 -38.71 70.51
CA LEU A 387 48.03 -37.94 70.14
C LEU A 387 48.26 -37.11 68.87
N TRP A 388 49.42 -36.44 68.74
CA TRP A 388 49.75 -35.70 67.51
C TRP A 388 49.98 -36.61 66.30
N ALA A 389 50.51 -37.83 66.52
CA ALA A 389 50.63 -38.83 65.47
C ALA A 389 49.24 -39.36 65.05
N LEU A 390 48.35 -39.58 66.01
CA LEU A 390 46.95 -39.97 65.77
C LEU A 390 46.19 -38.87 65.02
N GLU A 391 46.35 -37.61 65.39
CA GLU A 391 45.72 -36.47 64.72
C GLU A 391 46.15 -36.35 63.24
N ARG A 392 47.45 -36.56 62.96
CA ARG A 392 47.98 -36.59 61.58
C ARG A 392 47.50 -37.81 60.79
N SER A 393 47.57 -39.01 61.37
CA SER A 393 47.15 -40.24 60.68
C SER A 393 45.65 -40.22 60.36
N THR A 394 44.80 -39.86 61.32
CA THR A 394 43.34 -39.74 61.09
C THR A 394 42.98 -38.63 60.12
N GLN A 395 43.78 -37.56 60.03
CA GLN A 395 43.60 -36.55 58.98
C GLN A 395 43.86 -37.14 57.61
N GLN A 396 45.00 -37.83 57.48
CA GLN A 396 45.41 -38.42 56.23
C GLN A 396 44.44 -39.51 55.76
N GLU A 397 43.89 -40.32 56.67
CA GLU A 397 42.83 -41.29 56.35
C GLU A 397 41.57 -40.64 55.77
N VAL A 398 41.13 -39.50 56.32
CA VAL A 398 39.96 -38.75 55.79
C VAL A 398 40.30 -38.15 54.43
N GLU A 399 41.48 -37.53 54.28
CA GLU A 399 41.93 -36.94 53.02
C GLU A 399 42.05 -38.01 51.92
N ASP A 400 42.68 -39.15 52.20
CA ASP A 400 42.83 -40.24 51.23
C ASP A 400 41.48 -40.88 50.85
N ALA A 401 40.59 -41.07 51.82
CA ALA A 401 39.24 -41.61 51.57
C ALA A 401 38.37 -40.66 50.73
N MET A 402 38.49 -39.35 50.94
CA MET A 402 37.75 -38.35 50.17
C MET A 402 38.34 -38.14 48.78
N LYS A 403 39.66 -38.05 48.68
CA LYS A 403 40.37 -37.81 47.42
C LYS A 403 40.04 -38.86 46.37
N GLY A 404 40.09 -40.15 46.73
CA GLY A 404 39.77 -41.22 45.77
C GLY A 404 38.32 -41.16 45.25
N LYS A 405 37.36 -40.78 46.11
CA LYS A 405 35.96 -40.62 45.70
C LYS A 405 35.73 -39.35 44.88
N GLN A 406 36.45 -38.28 45.19
CA GLN A 406 36.38 -37.01 44.49
C GLN A 406 37.01 -37.09 43.10
N ASP A 407 38.18 -37.71 42.98
CA ASP A 407 38.82 -38.00 41.69
C ASP A 407 37.91 -38.85 40.79
N ALA A 408 37.20 -39.84 41.36
CA ALA A 408 36.23 -40.64 40.62
C ALA A 408 35.00 -39.83 40.17
N LEU A 409 34.49 -38.94 41.02
CA LEU A 409 33.36 -38.06 40.67
C LEU A 409 33.76 -37.04 39.60
N ASP A 410 34.96 -36.47 39.68
CA ASP A 410 35.51 -35.56 38.68
C ASP A 410 35.74 -36.27 37.33
N ALA A 411 36.21 -37.52 37.35
CA ALA A 411 36.32 -38.35 36.15
C ALA A 411 34.96 -38.64 35.52
N ASP A 412 33.95 -39.00 36.31
CA ASP A 412 32.57 -39.21 35.83
C ASP A 412 31.98 -37.91 35.26
N ARG A 413 32.27 -36.75 35.86
CA ARG A 413 31.83 -35.43 35.38
C ARG A 413 32.50 -35.07 34.05
N ALA A 414 33.79 -35.35 33.91
CA ALA A 414 34.53 -35.15 32.67
C ALA A 414 34.02 -36.06 31.54
N ASP A 415 33.74 -37.34 31.82
CA ASP A 415 33.11 -38.26 30.87
C ASP A 415 31.73 -37.75 30.43
N LEU A 416 30.88 -37.34 31.38
CA LEU A 416 29.56 -36.78 31.08
C LEU A 416 29.65 -35.52 30.21
N GLN A 417 30.56 -34.60 30.54
CA GLN A 417 30.77 -33.37 29.78
C GLN A 417 31.26 -33.68 28.35
N SER A 418 32.14 -34.66 28.19
CA SER A 418 32.62 -35.11 26.87
C SER A 418 31.51 -35.70 26.00
N ARG A 419 30.48 -36.30 26.61
CA ARG A 419 29.30 -36.86 25.91
C ARG A 419 28.25 -35.81 25.61
N LEU A 420 28.10 -34.78 26.44
CA LEU A 420 27.18 -33.67 26.22
C LEU A 420 27.66 -32.71 25.14
N ALA A 421 28.97 -32.40 25.10
CA ALA A 421 29.55 -31.47 24.14
C ALA A 421 29.17 -31.72 22.66
N PRO A 422 29.26 -32.96 22.11
CA PRO A 422 28.84 -33.22 20.73
C PRO A 422 27.31 -33.09 20.54
N LEU A 423 26.50 -33.39 21.56
CA LEU A 423 25.04 -33.21 21.50
C LEU A 423 24.65 -31.73 21.56
N ASP A 424 25.43 -30.90 22.26
CA ASP A 424 25.27 -29.45 22.24
C ASP A 424 25.58 -28.85 20.88
N GLN A 425 26.61 -29.37 20.21
CA GLN A 425 26.91 -29.02 18.83
C GLN A 425 25.81 -29.51 17.86
N GLU A 426 25.35 -30.76 17.99
CA GLU A 426 24.22 -31.30 17.22
C GLU A 426 22.96 -30.45 17.42
N ALA A 427 22.67 -29.99 18.63
CA ALA A 427 21.57 -29.07 18.92
C ALA A 427 21.69 -27.72 18.20
N ALA A 428 22.89 -27.12 18.23
CA ALA A 428 23.16 -25.85 17.56
C ALA A 428 23.08 -25.96 16.04
N ASP A 429 23.56 -27.07 15.48
CA ASP A 429 23.47 -27.38 14.06
C ASP A 429 22.01 -27.59 13.63
N LEU A 430 21.22 -28.35 14.41
CA LEU A 430 19.78 -28.51 14.18
C LEU A 430 19.02 -27.19 14.26
N GLN A 431 19.36 -26.33 15.22
CA GLN A 431 18.76 -25.00 15.35
C GLN A 431 19.08 -24.10 14.16
N THR A 432 20.31 -24.19 13.63
CA THR A 432 20.72 -23.47 12.43
C THR A 432 19.94 -23.95 11.21
N ARG A 433 19.84 -25.27 11.00
CA ARG A 433 19.03 -25.86 9.91
C ARG A 433 17.54 -25.52 10.04
N GLN A 434 17.02 -25.49 11.27
CA GLN A 434 15.63 -25.10 11.54
C GLN A 434 15.38 -23.64 11.15
N LYS A 435 16.35 -22.75 11.42
CA LYS A 435 16.29 -21.35 11.00
C LYS A 435 16.38 -21.22 9.48
N GLU A 436 17.31 -21.91 8.83
CA GLU A 436 17.42 -21.95 7.37
C GLU A 436 16.11 -22.43 6.72
N LEU A 437 15.45 -23.44 7.31
CA LEU A 437 14.16 -23.91 6.83
C LEU A 437 13.06 -22.86 6.97
N TRP A 438 13.04 -22.09 8.05
CA TRP A 438 12.08 -20.98 8.20
C TRP A 438 12.33 -19.85 7.22
N ASP A 439 13.60 -19.51 6.96
CA ASP A 439 13.96 -18.51 5.96
C ASP A 439 13.53 -19.00 4.55
N ASP A 440 13.80 -20.28 4.22
CA ASP A 440 13.33 -20.93 2.98
C ASP A 440 11.78 -20.90 2.86
N GLN A 441 11.05 -21.16 3.95
CA GLN A 441 9.59 -21.12 3.98
C GLN A 441 9.05 -19.70 3.78
N ALA A 442 9.66 -18.71 4.43
CA ALA A 442 9.29 -17.31 4.26
C ALA A 442 9.52 -16.83 2.80
N ASP A 443 10.65 -17.19 2.20
CA ASP A 443 10.92 -16.89 0.77
C ASP A 443 9.88 -17.55 -0.15
N THR A 444 9.40 -18.75 0.22
CA THR A 444 8.38 -19.49 -0.54
C THR A 444 7.00 -18.86 -0.39
N GLU A 445 6.65 -18.34 0.79
CA GLU A 445 5.42 -17.55 1.01
C GLU A 445 5.46 -16.22 0.23
N ASP A 446 6.61 -15.55 0.19
CA ASP A 446 6.84 -14.35 -0.63
C ASP A 446 6.72 -14.66 -2.13
N GLU A 447 7.23 -15.81 -2.59
CA GLU A 447 7.04 -16.28 -3.98
C GLU A 447 5.57 -16.61 -4.28
N GLN A 448 4.82 -17.21 -3.34
CA GLN A 448 3.38 -17.47 -3.49
C GLN A 448 2.57 -16.18 -3.58
N THR A 449 2.87 -15.18 -2.74
CA THR A 449 2.19 -13.88 -2.78
C THR A 449 2.50 -13.16 -4.09
N ARG A 450 3.76 -13.14 -4.54
CA ARG A 450 4.14 -12.62 -5.86
C ARG A 450 3.45 -13.33 -7.00
N LEU A 451 3.33 -14.66 -6.98
CA LEU A 451 2.57 -15.40 -8.00
C LEU A 451 1.09 -15.07 -7.99
N THR A 452 0.50 -14.90 -6.81
CA THR A 452 -0.89 -14.46 -6.68
C THR A 452 -1.07 -13.03 -7.23
N GLU A 453 -0.06 -12.18 -7.04
CA GLU A 453 -0.02 -10.84 -7.64
C GLU A 453 0.24 -10.86 -9.16
N GLU A 454 1.01 -11.82 -9.69
CA GLU A 454 1.20 -12.07 -11.13
C GLU A 454 -0.08 -12.65 -11.78
N GLU A 455 -0.87 -13.44 -11.04
CA GLU A 455 -2.14 -14.02 -11.48
C GLU A 455 -3.23 -12.94 -11.66
N LYS A 456 -3.30 -11.93 -10.78
CA LYS A 456 -4.31 -10.85 -10.83
C LYS A 456 -4.38 -10.11 -12.17
N PRO A 457 -3.29 -9.56 -12.74
CA PRO A 457 -3.34 -8.88 -14.03
C PRO A 457 -3.61 -9.84 -15.18
N LEU A 458 -3.32 -11.13 -15.04
CA LEU A 458 -3.66 -12.14 -16.06
C LEU A 458 -5.14 -12.52 -16.02
N GLN A 459 -5.75 -12.61 -14.83
CA GLN A 459 -7.20 -12.73 -14.68
C GLN A 459 -7.91 -11.48 -15.21
N GLN A 460 -7.40 -10.29 -14.88
CA GLN A 460 -7.92 -9.04 -15.42
C GLN A 460 -7.80 -9.00 -16.94
N ARG A 461 -6.64 -9.35 -17.51
CA ARG A 461 -6.46 -9.44 -18.96
C ARG A 461 -7.37 -10.48 -19.61
N GLN A 462 -7.65 -11.59 -18.94
CA GLN A 462 -8.61 -12.57 -19.45
C GLN A 462 -10.02 -11.99 -19.48
N GLN A 463 -10.45 -11.31 -18.41
CA GLN A 463 -11.73 -10.62 -18.35
C GLN A 463 -11.81 -9.49 -19.38
N ASP A 464 -10.79 -8.65 -19.47
CA ASP A 464 -10.68 -7.56 -20.45
C ASP A 464 -10.64 -8.09 -21.89
N LEU A 465 -10.06 -9.27 -22.12
CA LEU A 465 -10.04 -9.93 -23.42
C LEU A 465 -11.40 -10.54 -23.77
N GLU A 466 -12.13 -11.11 -22.82
CA GLU A 466 -13.49 -11.60 -23.00
C GLU A 466 -14.50 -10.45 -23.20
N GLU A 467 -14.39 -9.38 -22.41
CA GLU A 467 -15.19 -8.17 -22.51
C GLU A 467 -14.83 -7.35 -23.76
N GLY A 468 -13.54 -7.22 -24.06
CA GLY A 468 -13.02 -6.53 -25.25
C GLY A 468 -13.34 -7.27 -26.53
N PHE A 469 -13.35 -8.61 -26.52
CA PHE A 469 -13.86 -9.39 -27.65
C PHE A 469 -15.36 -9.20 -27.84
N GLY A 470 -16.15 -9.19 -26.75
CA GLY A 470 -17.58 -8.88 -26.81
C GLY A 470 -17.84 -7.49 -27.40
N LYS A 471 -17.15 -6.46 -26.88
CA LYS A 471 -17.23 -5.08 -27.38
C LYS A 471 -16.76 -4.94 -28.82
N ALA A 472 -15.65 -5.56 -29.21
CA ALA A 472 -15.15 -5.51 -30.58
C ALA A 472 -16.06 -6.28 -31.57
N TYR A 473 -16.73 -7.33 -31.10
CA TYR A 473 -17.72 -8.07 -31.88
C TYR A 473 -19.02 -7.27 -32.03
N ASP A 474 -19.48 -6.59 -30.98
CA ASP A 474 -20.58 -5.63 -31.02
C ASP A 474 -20.23 -4.42 -31.89
N GLU A 475 -18.99 -3.90 -31.82
CA GLU A 475 -18.51 -2.86 -32.73
C GLU A 475 -18.51 -3.33 -34.17
N ILE A 476 -18.03 -4.54 -34.53
CA ILE A 476 -18.12 -5.06 -35.90
C ILE A 476 -19.59 -5.26 -36.34
N ARG A 477 -20.47 -5.63 -35.42
CA ARG A 477 -21.91 -5.81 -35.67
C ARG A 477 -22.60 -4.48 -35.96
N ASP A 478 -22.25 -3.47 -35.18
CA ASP A 478 -22.86 -2.13 -35.19
C ASP A 478 -22.06 -1.15 -36.07
N ARG A 479 -20.94 -1.61 -36.68
CA ARG A 479 -20.10 -0.81 -37.58
C ARG A 479 -20.85 -0.48 -38.86
N ASP A 480 -20.99 0.81 -39.05
CA ASP A 480 -21.45 1.44 -40.27
C ASP A 480 -20.27 1.65 -41.22
N PHE A 481 -20.19 0.84 -42.27
CA PHE A 481 -19.06 0.87 -43.23
C PHE A 481 -19.11 2.10 -44.16
N ASP A 482 -20.15 2.92 -44.06
CA ASP A 482 -20.32 4.16 -44.83
C ASP A 482 -19.57 5.36 -44.23
N LYS A 483 -19.22 5.33 -42.94
CA LYS A 483 -18.55 6.46 -42.25
C LYS A 483 -17.03 6.34 -42.15
N ASP A 484 -16.50 5.15 -42.39
CA ASP A 484 -15.07 4.83 -42.30
C ASP A 484 -14.49 4.51 -43.69
N GLU A 485 -14.19 5.52 -44.50
CA GLU A 485 -13.45 5.35 -45.76
C GLU A 485 -11.96 5.03 -45.50
N ASP A 486 -11.66 3.82 -45.03
CA ASP A 486 -10.30 3.28 -45.05
C ASP A 486 -10.09 2.40 -46.28
N LEU A 487 -9.75 3.05 -47.40
CA LEU A 487 -9.50 2.45 -48.72
C LEU A 487 -8.36 1.39 -48.73
N GLY A 488 -7.61 1.24 -47.63
CA GLY A 488 -6.53 0.25 -47.50
C GLY A 488 -6.99 -1.21 -47.37
N GLN A 489 -8.22 -1.46 -46.91
CA GLN A 489 -8.67 -2.82 -46.54
C GLN A 489 -9.09 -3.71 -47.73
N LEU A 490 -9.39 -3.11 -48.88
CA LEU A 490 -9.85 -3.83 -50.08
C LEU A 490 -8.75 -4.59 -50.83
N ARG A 491 -7.48 -4.30 -50.55
CA ARG A 491 -6.34 -4.87 -51.30
C ARG A 491 -6.10 -6.36 -51.04
N GLY A 492 -6.68 -6.92 -49.96
CA GLY A 492 -6.55 -8.33 -49.56
C GLY A 492 -7.66 -9.27 -50.03
N MET A 493 -8.75 -8.77 -50.62
CA MET A 493 -9.94 -9.57 -51.00
C MET A 493 -10.04 -9.86 -52.51
N ARG A 494 -8.91 -9.78 -53.23
CA ARG A 494 -8.87 -9.82 -54.71
C ARG A 494 -9.31 -11.13 -55.37
N GLY A 495 -9.65 -12.18 -54.60
CA GLY A 495 -10.12 -13.48 -55.13
C GLY A 495 -11.54 -13.89 -54.70
N GLU A 496 -12.22 -13.10 -53.85
CA GLU A 496 -13.58 -13.43 -53.35
C GLU A 496 -14.68 -12.49 -53.93
N LEU A 497 -14.29 -11.58 -54.84
CA LEU A 497 -15.16 -10.58 -55.46
C LEU A 497 -15.65 -10.92 -56.89
N ASP A 498 -15.19 -12.02 -57.50
CA ASP A 498 -15.50 -12.37 -58.90
C ASP A 498 -16.96 -12.82 -59.15
N ASP A 499 -17.74 -13.04 -58.08
CA ASP A 499 -19.15 -13.49 -58.15
C ASP A 499 -20.19 -12.35 -57.94
N LEU A 500 -19.79 -11.08 -57.98
CA LEU A 500 -20.72 -9.96 -57.80
C LEU A 500 -21.41 -9.56 -59.12
N PRO A 501 -22.75 -9.37 -59.13
CA PRO A 501 -23.46 -8.89 -60.32
C PRO A 501 -23.03 -7.46 -60.70
N PRO A 502 -23.00 -7.10 -62.00
CA PRO A 502 -22.60 -5.78 -62.48
C PRO A 502 -23.49 -4.65 -61.91
N GLU A 503 -22.94 -3.45 -61.82
CA GLU A 503 -23.59 -2.29 -61.21
C GLU A 503 -24.81 -1.85 -62.04
N ALA A 504 -25.95 -1.64 -61.39
CA ALA A 504 -27.19 -1.29 -62.08
C ALA A 504 -27.15 0.18 -62.53
N PHE A 505 -27.34 0.42 -63.83
CA PHE A 505 -27.31 1.75 -64.45
C PHE A 505 -28.56 2.56 -64.08
N VAL A 506 -28.39 3.71 -63.43
CA VAL A 506 -29.47 4.68 -63.16
C VAL A 506 -29.69 5.54 -64.42
N PRO A 507 -30.86 5.47 -65.09
CA PRO A 507 -31.12 6.26 -66.31
C PRO A 507 -31.21 7.77 -66.00
N LYS A 508 -30.50 8.60 -66.78
CA LYS A 508 -30.47 10.08 -66.63
C LYS A 508 -31.75 10.79 -67.14
N GLY A 509 -32.72 10.03 -67.62
CA GLY A 509 -34.00 10.47 -68.15
C GLY A 509 -34.72 9.29 -68.78
N TYR A 510 -36.01 9.45 -69.05
CA TYR A 510 -36.84 8.41 -69.65
C TYR A 510 -37.77 9.00 -70.71
N THR A 511 -37.82 8.38 -71.88
CA THR A 511 -38.78 8.75 -72.94
C THR A 511 -39.71 7.57 -73.17
N MET A 512 -41.00 7.80 -72.93
CA MET A 512 -42.08 6.90 -73.31
C MET A 512 -42.68 7.39 -74.63
N GLU A 513 -42.75 6.52 -75.62
CA GLU A 513 -43.53 6.76 -76.82
C GLU A 513 -44.81 5.94 -76.75
N ASP A 514 -45.96 6.60 -76.85
CA ASP A 514 -47.24 5.94 -77.12
C ASP A 514 -47.68 6.23 -78.58
N GLU A 515 -48.84 5.70 -78.99
CA GLU A 515 -49.34 5.82 -80.36
C GLU A 515 -49.61 7.28 -80.78
N ASN A 516 -49.96 8.17 -79.84
CA ASN A 516 -50.45 9.53 -80.10
C ASN A 516 -49.60 10.65 -79.45
N SER A 517 -48.72 10.32 -78.50
CA SER A 517 -47.96 11.26 -77.69
C SER A 517 -46.54 10.74 -77.37
N THR A 518 -45.66 11.68 -77.04
CA THR A 518 -44.32 11.41 -76.53
C THR A 518 -44.20 12.03 -75.15
N THR A 519 -43.96 11.20 -74.13
CA THR A 519 -43.75 11.65 -72.74
C THR A 519 -42.28 11.53 -72.39
N THR A 520 -41.61 12.65 -72.16
CA THR A 520 -40.21 12.72 -71.76
C THR A 520 -40.11 13.18 -70.32
N VAL A 521 -39.49 12.37 -69.46
CA VAL A 521 -39.11 12.71 -68.09
C VAL A 521 -37.60 12.97 -68.08
N SER A 522 -37.20 14.20 -67.76
CA SER A 522 -35.79 14.59 -67.62
C SER A 522 -35.52 15.07 -66.20
N PHE A 523 -34.34 14.73 -65.68
CA PHE A 523 -33.87 15.20 -64.38
C PHE A 523 -32.87 16.35 -64.56
N GLN A 524 -32.81 17.25 -63.59
CA GLN A 524 -31.73 18.23 -63.53
C GLN A 524 -30.40 17.51 -63.27
N LEU A 525 -29.36 17.90 -64.02
CA LEU A 525 -28.02 17.35 -63.89
C LEU A 525 -27.11 18.32 -63.12
N ASP A 526 -26.17 17.79 -62.37
CA ASP A 526 -25.11 18.55 -61.68
C ASP A 526 -23.95 18.92 -62.63
N GLU A 527 -22.91 19.57 -62.10
CA GLU A 527 -21.73 19.98 -62.88
C GLU A 527 -20.96 18.80 -63.51
N ASN A 528 -21.16 17.58 -62.99
CA ASN A 528 -20.52 16.36 -63.48
C ASN A 528 -21.38 15.60 -64.51
N GLY A 529 -22.58 16.12 -64.81
CA GLY A 529 -23.55 15.47 -65.69
C GLY A 529 -24.23 14.26 -65.05
N GLU A 530 -24.20 14.15 -63.72
CA GLU A 530 -24.98 13.17 -62.95
C GLU A 530 -26.31 13.79 -62.51
N ILE A 531 -27.29 12.97 -62.11
CA ILE A 531 -28.57 13.50 -61.63
C ILE A 531 -28.29 14.30 -60.36
N LYS A 532 -28.66 15.58 -60.36
CA LYS A 532 -28.58 16.40 -59.17
C LYS A 532 -29.61 15.88 -58.19
N VAL A 533 -29.14 15.31 -57.10
CA VAL A 533 -29.97 14.75 -56.03
C VAL A 533 -29.92 15.62 -54.78
N ASP A 534 -31.00 15.62 -54.02
CA ASP A 534 -31.07 16.25 -52.70
C ASP A 534 -30.35 15.41 -51.64
N ALA A 535 -30.43 15.81 -50.37
CA ALA A 535 -29.80 15.10 -49.26
C ALA A 535 -30.31 13.66 -49.07
N ASN A 536 -31.48 13.33 -49.62
CA ASN A 536 -32.11 12.01 -49.54
C ASN A 536 -31.82 11.13 -50.76
N GLY A 537 -31.15 11.66 -51.79
CA GLY A 537 -30.85 10.93 -53.03
C GLY A 537 -31.93 11.04 -54.10
N ASP A 538 -32.94 11.89 -53.88
CA ASP A 538 -34.04 12.13 -54.81
C ASP A 538 -33.70 13.27 -55.77
N PRO A 539 -34.18 13.29 -57.03
CA PRO A 539 -33.89 14.36 -57.97
C PRO A 539 -34.35 15.72 -57.43
N VAL A 540 -33.45 16.70 -57.47
CA VAL A 540 -33.76 18.08 -57.10
C VAL A 540 -34.81 18.68 -58.04
N GLU A 541 -34.88 18.25 -59.30
CA GLU A 541 -35.90 18.76 -60.23
C GLU A 541 -36.22 17.68 -61.27
N THR A 542 -37.52 17.45 -61.48
CA THR A 542 -38.03 16.50 -62.47
C THR A 542 -38.97 17.22 -63.42
N THR A 543 -38.58 17.34 -64.69
CA THR A 543 -39.43 17.89 -65.74
C THR A 543 -40.03 16.77 -66.55
N THR A 544 -41.36 16.73 -66.63
CA THR A 544 -42.11 15.80 -67.47
C THR A 544 -42.79 16.59 -68.57
N THR A 545 -42.46 16.31 -69.83
CA THR A 545 -43.06 16.95 -71.01
C THR A 545 -43.82 15.92 -71.82
N VAL A 546 -45.11 16.14 -72.02
CA VAL A 546 -46.00 15.35 -72.89
C VAL A 546 -46.27 16.16 -74.15
N THR A 547 -45.89 15.62 -75.31
CA THR A 547 -46.11 16.25 -76.61
C THR A 547 -47.00 15.39 -77.48
N ASN A 548 -48.12 15.92 -77.96
CA ASN A 548 -48.96 15.24 -78.92
C ASN A 548 -48.32 15.26 -80.32
N LYS A 549 -48.25 14.10 -80.96
CA LYS A 549 -47.59 13.93 -82.26
C LYS A 549 -48.37 14.53 -83.43
N ASN A 550 -49.70 14.59 -83.33
CA ASN A 550 -50.61 14.99 -84.40
C ASN A 550 -50.88 16.51 -84.41
N THR A 551 -51.07 17.11 -83.23
CA THR A 551 -51.42 18.52 -83.09
C THR A 551 -50.23 19.41 -82.72
N GLY A 552 -49.14 18.82 -82.21
CA GLY A 552 -47.97 19.56 -81.71
C GLY A 552 -48.22 20.29 -80.39
N LEU A 553 -49.35 20.05 -79.73
CA LEU A 553 -49.63 20.57 -78.39
C LEU A 553 -48.64 19.95 -77.40
N SER A 554 -48.07 20.79 -76.54
CA SER A 554 -47.11 20.36 -75.52
C SER A 554 -47.60 20.79 -74.14
N TYR A 555 -47.57 19.86 -73.21
CA TYR A 555 -47.85 20.07 -71.80
C TYR A 555 -46.57 19.71 -71.02
N SER A 556 -46.16 20.55 -70.07
CA SER A 556 -44.99 20.22 -69.25
C SER A 556 -45.19 20.54 -67.78
N GLU A 557 -44.86 19.60 -66.91
CA GLU A 557 -44.82 19.78 -65.46
C GLU A 557 -43.37 19.71 -64.99
N THR A 558 -42.92 20.73 -64.27
CA THR A 558 -41.64 20.70 -63.56
C THR A 558 -41.90 20.62 -62.08
N TYR A 559 -41.59 19.47 -61.50
CA TYR A 559 -41.70 19.22 -60.07
C TYR A 559 -40.37 19.52 -59.38
N HIS A 560 -40.43 20.31 -58.32
CA HIS A 560 -39.29 20.66 -57.47
C HIS A 560 -39.69 20.44 -56.00
N PRO A 561 -39.12 19.43 -55.30
CA PRO A 561 -39.28 19.30 -53.87
C PRO A 561 -38.57 20.46 -53.16
N LEU A 562 -39.21 21.00 -52.13
CA LEU A 562 -38.68 22.08 -51.29
C LEU A 562 -38.12 21.49 -50.00
N SER A 563 -37.40 22.31 -49.20
CA SER A 563 -36.67 21.84 -48.02
C SER A 563 -37.52 21.31 -46.86
N GLY A 564 -38.85 21.47 -46.91
CA GLY A 564 -39.79 20.91 -45.92
C GLY A 564 -40.27 19.50 -46.32
N GLU A 565 -40.47 18.61 -45.34
CA GLU A 565 -40.99 17.27 -45.61
C GLU A 565 -42.34 17.33 -46.33
N GLY A 566 -42.36 16.98 -47.62
CA GLY A 566 -43.57 16.97 -48.45
C GLY A 566 -43.87 18.28 -49.17
N ASP A 567 -43.18 19.37 -48.84
CA ASP A 567 -43.36 20.66 -49.52
C ASP A 567 -42.82 20.59 -50.94
N SER A 568 -43.55 21.17 -51.89
CA SER A 568 -43.13 21.14 -53.29
C SER A 568 -43.75 22.25 -54.12
N VAL A 569 -43.06 22.61 -55.20
CA VAL A 569 -43.61 23.46 -56.26
C VAL A 569 -43.66 22.69 -57.57
N THR A 570 -44.84 22.66 -58.18
CA THR A 570 -45.04 22.14 -59.53
C THR A 570 -45.33 23.31 -60.47
N THR A 571 -44.43 23.57 -61.40
CA THR A 571 -44.67 24.52 -62.48
C THR A 571 -45.29 23.79 -63.67
N ILE A 572 -46.55 24.10 -63.95
CA ILE A 572 -47.32 23.53 -65.06
C ILE A 572 -47.30 24.53 -66.21
N ARG A 573 -46.91 24.08 -67.40
CA ARG A 573 -47.09 24.81 -68.66
C ARG A 573 -48.12 24.06 -69.49
N SER A 574 -49.29 24.66 -69.62
CA SER A 574 -50.41 24.16 -70.39
C SER A 574 -50.19 24.33 -71.89
N SER A 575 -50.93 23.59 -72.70
CA SER A 575 -50.82 23.62 -74.16
C SER A 575 -51.31 24.92 -74.81
N ASP A 576 -52.06 25.75 -74.07
CA ASP A 576 -52.44 27.10 -74.46
C ASP A 576 -51.35 28.16 -74.18
N GLY A 577 -50.22 27.75 -73.58
CA GLY A 577 -49.11 28.61 -73.20
C GLY A 577 -49.27 29.26 -71.82
N THR A 578 -50.37 29.00 -71.11
CA THR A 578 -50.51 29.44 -69.71
C THR A 578 -49.53 28.70 -68.83
N VAL A 579 -48.97 29.42 -67.85
CA VAL A 579 -48.07 28.87 -66.85
C VAL A 579 -48.71 29.05 -65.49
N THR A 580 -48.85 27.96 -64.77
CA THR A 580 -49.47 27.91 -63.44
C THR A 580 -48.47 27.29 -62.49
N LYS A 581 -48.24 27.91 -61.33
CA LYS A 581 -47.43 27.30 -60.28
C LYS A 581 -48.33 26.78 -59.18
N VAL A 582 -48.14 25.52 -58.81
CA VAL A 582 -48.85 24.87 -57.71
C VAL A 582 -47.87 24.66 -56.57
N TYR A 583 -48.00 25.44 -55.51
CA TYR A 583 -47.24 25.26 -54.28
C TYR A 583 -48.02 24.33 -53.37
N THR A 584 -47.43 23.23 -52.94
CA THR A 584 -48.00 22.32 -51.95
C THR A 584 -47.24 22.48 -50.65
N ASP A 585 -47.98 22.81 -49.60
CA ASP A 585 -47.57 22.90 -48.22
C ASP A 585 -48.06 21.65 -47.50
N VAL A 586 -47.18 20.87 -46.87
CA VAL A 586 -47.55 19.66 -46.13
C VAL A 586 -47.22 19.84 -44.66
N ASP A 587 -48.27 19.77 -43.84
CA ASP A 587 -48.16 19.82 -42.40
C ASP A 587 -47.71 18.45 -41.84
N ALA A 588 -47.11 18.47 -40.65
CA ALA A 588 -46.61 17.27 -39.98
C ALA A 588 -47.70 16.21 -39.68
N ASP A 589 -48.97 16.63 -39.62
CA ASP A 589 -50.12 15.72 -39.44
C ASP A 589 -50.57 15.06 -40.75
N GLY A 590 -49.90 15.37 -41.87
CA GLY A 590 -50.20 14.88 -43.22
C GLY A 590 -51.32 15.66 -43.93
N SER A 591 -51.92 16.66 -43.27
CA SER A 591 -52.77 17.62 -43.98
C SER A 591 -51.93 18.49 -44.92
N ALA A 592 -52.54 18.99 -45.98
CA ALA A 592 -51.83 19.73 -46.99
C ALA A 592 -52.68 20.86 -47.59
N THR A 593 -52.03 21.96 -47.93
CA THR A 593 -52.62 23.11 -48.61
C THR A 593 -51.94 23.33 -49.95
N ARG A 594 -52.72 23.53 -51.00
CA ARG A 594 -52.25 23.80 -52.36
C ARG A 594 -52.64 25.20 -52.77
N TYR A 595 -51.65 25.99 -53.13
CA TYR A 595 -51.82 27.32 -53.70
C TYR A 595 -51.57 27.24 -55.21
N VAL A 596 -52.65 27.39 -55.99
CA VAL A 596 -52.58 27.48 -57.45
C VAL A 596 -52.44 28.94 -57.81
N THR A 597 -51.30 29.30 -58.38
CA THR A 597 -50.91 30.69 -58.67
C THR A 597 -50.63 30.88 -60.15
N ASP A 598 -50.59 32.13 -60.59
CA ASP A 598 -50.16 32.52 -61.92
C ASP A 598 -48.68 32.19 -62.21
N ALA A 599 -48.21 32.53 -63.41
CA ALA A 599 -46.83 32.29 -63.83
C ALA A 599 -45.78 32.91 -62.91
N THR A 600 -46.12 34.04 -62.26
CA THR A 600 -45.20 34.74 -61.36
C THR A 600 -45.16 34.14 -59.96
N GLY A 601 -46.13 33.29 -59.59
CA GLY A 601 -46.26 32.75 -58.24
C GLY A 601 -46.84 33.76 -57.24
N ARG A 602 -47.34 34.91 -57.71
CA ARG A 602 -47.77 36.03 -56.85
C ARG A 602 -49.27 36.12 -56.71
N ASP A 603 -50.01 35.80 -57.76
CA ASP A 603 -51.46 35.92 -57.78
C ASP A 603 -52.10 34.54 -57.60
N THR A 604 -52.46 34.23 -56.35
CA THR A 604 -53.18 32.99 -56.01
C THR A 604 -54.57 33.01 -56.65
N GLN A 605 -54.80 32.06 -57.55
CA GLN A 605 -56.08 31.87 -58.22
C GLN A 605 -57.00 30.95 -57.42
N GLN A 606 -56.43 29.91 -56.79
CA GLN A 606 -57.19 28.93 -56.02
C GLN A 606 -56.39 28.41 -54.83
N ILE A 607 -57.08 28.17 -53.72
CA ILE A 607 -56.54 27.52 -52.53
C ILE A 607 -57.33 26.23 -52.31
N TRP A 608 -56.61 25.12 -52.32
CA TRP A 608 -57.15 23.79 -52.04
C TRP A 608 -56.58 23.30 -50.72
N SER A 609 -57.35 22.55 -49.95
CA SER A 609 -56.76 21.82 -48.83
C SER A 609 -57.28 20.40 -48.72
N LYS A 610 -56.49 19.56 -48.08
CA LYS A 610 -56.73 18.14 -47.89
C LYS A 610 -56.34 17.77 -46.45
N THR A 611 -57.16 16.95 -45.78
CA THR A 611 -56.77 16.29 -44.53
C THR A 611 -55.90 15.06 -44.83
N ALA A 612 -55.13 14.54 -43.87
CA ALA A 612 -54.22 13.39 -44.06
C ALA A 612 -54.76 12.27 -44.97
N ASP A 613 -56.00 11.81 -44.71
CA ASP A 613 -56.66 10.76 -45.48
C ASP A 613 -57.78 11.26 -46.44
N GLY A 614 -57.94 12.58 -46.59
CA GLY A 614 -59.03 13.19 -47.35
C GLY A 614 -58.75 13.37 -48.84
N ASP A 615 -59.78 13.76 -49.60
CA ASP A 615 -59.61 14.28 -50.96
C ASP A 615 -59.32 15.79 -50.93
N TRP A 616 -58.79 16.34 -52.02
CA TRP A 616 -58.60 17.78 -52.17
C TRP A 616 -59.94 18.50 -52.26
N VAL A 617 -60.14 19.48 -51.39
CA VAL A 617 -61.34 20.33 -51.34
C VAL A 617 -60.94 21.76 -51.69
N LEU A 618 -61.61 22.35 -52.69
CA LEU A 618 -61.45 23.77 -53.01
C LEU A 618 -61.96 24.59 -51.82
N ARG A 619 -61.07 25.34 -51.19
CA ARG A 619 -61.40 26.19 -50.05
C ARG A 619 -61.86 27.56 -50.50
N MET A 620 -61.14 28.13 -51.46
CA MET A 620 -61.39 29.46 -51.98
C MET A 620 -60.86 29.56 -53.41
N ASP A 621 -61.61 30.20 -54.29
CA ASP A 621 -61.14 30.67 -55.60
C ASP A 621 -61.28 32.18 -55.69
N LYS A 622 -60.43 32.81 -56.51
CA LYS A 622 -60.30 34.27 -56.55
C LYS A 622 -61.60 34.95 -56.97
N GLU A 623 -62.33 34.36 -57.92
CA GLU A 623 -63.59 34.92 -58.41
C GLU A 623 -64.65 34.93 -57.30
N THR A 624 -64.84 33.79 -56.61
CA THR A 624 -65.76 33.68 -55.47
C THR A 624 -65.37 34.62 -54.32
N TYR A 625 -64.08 34.79 -54.05
CA TYR A 625 -63.60 35.71 -53.01
C TYR A 625 -63.91 37.17 -53.35
N LEU A 626 -63.57 37.61 -54.57
CA LEU A 626 -63.80 38.99 -55.02
C LEU A 626 -65.30 39.37 -55.06
N ASP A 627 -66.18 38.39 -55.28
CA ASP A 627 -67.63 38.60 -55.26
C ASP A 627 -68.23 38.64 -53.83
N SER A 628 -67.51 38.13 -52.83
CA SER A 628 -67.92 38.14 -51.43
C SER A 628 -67.85 39.55 -50.80
N GLU A 629 -68.50 39.77 -49.64
CA GLU A 629 -68.35 41.06 -48.94
C GLU A 629 -66.91 41.30 -48.48
N ALA A 630 -66.22 40.25 -48.03
CA ALA A 630 -64.83 40.36 -47.58
C ALA A 630 -63.89 40.78 -48.72
N GLY A 631 -64.04 40.22 -49.93
CA GLY A 631 -63.23 40.61 -51.08
C GLY A 631 -63.57 41.98 -51.67
N LYS A 632 -64.78 42.52 -51.40
CA LYS A 632 -65.15 43.90 -51.78
C LYS A 632 -64.63 44.95 -50.80
N GLU A 633 -64.45 44.57 -49.54
CA GLU A 633 -63.85 45.42 -48.49
C GLU A 633 -62.31 45.34 -48.45
N ASP A 634 -61.72 44.30 -49.05
CA ASP A 634 -60.27 44.20 -49.20
C ASP A 634 -59.76 45.13 -50.30
N ASP A 635 -59.05 46.18 -49.89
CA ASP A 635 -58.41 47.15 -50.79
C ASP A 635 -57.40 46.50 -51.77
N GLN A 636 -56.89 45.31 -51.44
CA GLN A 636 -55.84 44.65 -52.21
C GLN A 636 -56.37 43.63 -53.24
N GLN A 637 -57.61 43.16 -53.09
CA GLN A 637 -58.30 42.29 -54.05
C GLN A 637 -57.52 41.02 -54.44
N PHE A 638 -56.89 40.34 -53.49
CA PHE A 638 -56.16 39.08 -53.75
C PHE A 638 -56.47 37.98 -52.73
N LEU A 639 -56.30 36.72 -53.13
CA LEU A 639 -56.34 35.57 -52.21
C LEU A 639 -55.02 35.44 -51.44
N ASP A 640 -55.06 34.74 -50.30
CA ASP A 640 -53.87 34.43 -49.50
C ASP A 640 -52.74 33.89 -50.40
N ARG A 641 -51.58 34.53 -50.28
CA ARG A 641 -50.38 34.15 -51.03
C ARG A 641 -49.80 32.86 -50.45
N PRO A 642 -49.08 32.06 -51.25
CA PRO A 642 -48.33 30.94 -50.69
C PRO A 642 -47.31 31.47 -49.67
N PRO A 643 -47.11 30.78 -48.53
CA PRO A 643 -46.10 31.14 -47.55
C PRO A 643 -44.70 31.35 -48.15
N ALA A 644 -43.89 32.21 -47.53
CA ALA A 644 -42.58 32.59 -48.08
C ALA A 644 -41.58 31.44 -48.22
N TYR A 645 -41.59 30.48 -47.30
CA TYR A 645 -40.77 29.28 -47.43
C TYR A 645 -41.10 28.43 -48.67
N LEU A 646 -42.30 28.58 -49.25
CA LEU A 646 -42.66 27.86 -50.47
C LEU A 646 -42.23 28.56 -51.75
N THR A 647 -42.07 29.88 -51.72
CA THR A 647 -41.82 30.68 -52.94
C THR A 647 -40.42 31.29 -53.01
N VAL A 648 -39.70 31.35 -51.90
CA VAL A 648 -38.33 31.90 -51.84
C VAL A 648 -37.33 30.76 -51.94
N GLU A 649 -36.74 30.58 -53.13
CA GLU A 649 -35.74 29.53 -53.38
C GLU A 649 -34.45 29.73 -52.59
N ASN A 650 -34.07 30.99 -52.33
CA ASN A 650 -32.83 31.34 -51.66
C ASN A 650 -33.10 32.34 -50.53
N PRO A 651 -33.48 31.87 -49.33
CA PRO A 651 -33.65 32.76 -48.20
C PRO A 651 -32.32 33.42 -47.82
N VAL A 652 -32.35 34.59 -47.19
CA VAL A 652 -31.17 35.34 -46.76
C VAL A 652 -30.42 34.59 -45.65
N VAL A 653 -31.16 33.89 -44.79
CA VAL A 653 -30.59 33.00 -43.76
C VAL A 653 -31.12 31.58 -43.87
N ASP A 654 -30.41 30.61 -43.29
CA ASP A 654 -30.89 29.25 -43.10
C ASP A 654 -31.80 29.12 -41.86
N ALA A 655 -32.33 27.92 -41.63
CA ALA A 655 -33.19 27.61 -40.48
C ALA A 655 -32.49 27.84 -39.12
N ASP A 656 -31.16 27.80 -39.06
CA ASP A 656 -30.38 28.12 -37.86
C ASP A 656 -30.13 29.64 -37.69
N GLY A 657 -30.53 30.43 -38.68
CA GLY A 657 -30.41 31.88 -38.67
C GLY A 657 -29.01 32.35 -39.05
N ARG A 658 -28.28 31.56 -39.84
CA ARG A 658 -26.99 31.92 -40.42
C ARG A 658 -27.15 32.34 -41.88
N PRO A 659 -26.28 33.23 -42.41
CA PRO A 659 -26.37 33.63 -43.83
C PRO A 659 -26.29 32.43 -44.76
N SER A 660 -27.29 32.25 -45.63
CA SER A 660 -27.43 31.07 -46.49
C SER A 660 -26.29 30.92 -47.50
N GLN A 661 -25.80 32.05 -48.05
CA GLN A 661 -24.71 32.06 -49.03
C GLN A 661 -23.31 31.93 -48.41
N ASN A 662 -23.19 32.11 -47.09
CA ASN A 662 -21.92 32.04 -46.39
C ASN A 662 -22.12 31.59 -44.94
N SER A 663 -22.43 30.30 -44.75
CA SER A 663 -22.66 29.68 -43.44
C SER A 663 -21.46 29.77 -42.48
N SER A 664 -20.28 30.16 -43.00
CA SER A 664 -19.04 30.39 -42.24
C SER A 664 -18.81 31.85 -41.86
N ALA A 665 -19.73 32.77 -42.18
CA ALA A 665 -19.59 34.18 -41.82
C ALA A 665 -19.52 34.33 -40.28
N PRO A 666 -18.51 35.04 -39.74
CA PRO A 666 -18.39 35.23 -38.30
C PRO A 666 -19.56 36.07 -37.80
N GLY A 667 -20.37 35.48 -36.91
CA GLY A 667 -21.48 36.14 -36.22
C GLY A 667 -21.10 36.54 -34.80
N THR A 668 -21.48 37.75 -34.37
CA THR A 668 -21.40 38.15 -32.95
C THR A 668 -22.80 38.18 -32.36
N THR A 669 -23.10 37.23 -31.45
CA THR A 669 -24.40 37.14 -30.77
C THR A 669 -24.39 37.96 -29.48
N THR A 670 -25.39 38.83 -29.32
CA THR A 670 -25.64 39.64 -28.13
C THR A 670 -27.02 39.33 -27.58
N GLN A 671 -27.12 39.07 -26.28
CA GLN A 671 -28.43 38.95 -25.62
C GLN A 671 -29.01 40.36 -25.41
N VAL A 672 -30.17 40.63 -26.01
CA VAL A 672 -30.80 41.97 -25.95
C VAL A 672 -31.78 42.04 -24.77
N GLN A 673 -32.57 40.98 -24.57
CA GLN A 673 -33.49 40.78 -23.46
C GLN A 673 -33.57 39.29 -23.10
N ASP A 674 -34.24 38.95 -22.00
CA ASP A 674 -34.47 37.54 -21.65
C ASP A 674 -35.28 36.84 -22.75
N GLY A 675 -34.73 35.74 -23.28
CA GLY A 675 -35.28 35.04 -24.45
C GLY A 675 -35.16 35.75 -25.81
N VAL A 676 -34.45 36.89 -25.92
CA VAL A 676 -34.22 37.58 -27.20
C VAL A 676 -32.72 37.78 -27.47
N THR A 677 -32.25 37.23 -28.59
CA THR A 677 -30.85 37.33 -29.03
C THR A 677 -30.75 38.03 -30.37
N ARG A 678 -29.71 38.85 -30.55
CA ARG A 678 -29.36 39.43 -31.84
C ARG A 678 -27.99 38.93 -32.27
N THR A 679 -27.91 38.33 -33.44
CA THR A 679 -26.65 37.96 -34.08
C THR A 679 -26.39 38.87 -35.26
N ASN A 680 -25.25 39.58 -35.21
CA ASN A 680 -24.78 40.41 -36.31
C ASN A 680 -23.75 39.62 -37.11
N TYR A 681 -24.06 39.28 -38.36
CA TYR A 681 -23.13 38.65 -39.29
C TYR A 681 -22.49 39.71 -40.17
N THR A 682 -21.17 39.64 -40.33
CA THR A 682 -20.45 40.53 -41.25
C THR A 682 -20.28 39.82 -42.58
N GLU A 683 -20.87 40.36 -43.63
CA GLU A 683 -20.77 39.82 -44.98
C GLU A 683 -19.40 40.15 -45.61
N PRO A 684 -18.97 39.42 -46.67
CA PRO A 684 -17.68 39.67 -47.33
C PRO A 684 -17.50 41.09 -47.89
N ASP A 685 -18.60 41.78 -48.19
CA ASP A 685 -18.61 43.17 -48.67
C ASP A 685 -18.54 44.22 -47.52
N GLY A 686 -18.53 43.75 -46.27
CA GLY A 686 -18.50 44.57 -45.07
C GLY A 686 -19.87 45.06 -44.59
N SER A 687 -20.95 44.72 -45.28
CA SER A 687 -22.31 44.97 -44.80
C SER A 687 -22.64 44.06 -43.61
N VAL A 688 -23.60 44.49 -42.78
CA VAL A 688 -24.00 43.76 -41.57
C VAL A 688 -25.42 43.25 -41.73
N LEU A 689 -25.59 41.93 -41.69
CA LEU A 689 -26.87 41.26 -41.59
C LEU A 689 -27.22 41.04 -40.11
N LYS A 690 -28.38 41.53 -39.68
CA LYS A 690 -28.83 41.44 -38.29
C LYS A 690 -29.95 40.41 -38.19
N VAL A 691 -29.72 39.36 -37.41
CA VAL A 691 -30.72 38.32 -37.14
C VAL A 691 -31.14 38.43 -35.69
N VAL A 692 -32.38 38.83 -35.44
CA VAL A 692 -32.94 38.93 -34.09
C VAL A 692 -33.90 37.78 -33.84
N THR A 693 -33.51 36.84 -32.98
CA THR A 693 -34.32 35.68 -32.60
C THR A 693 -34.97 35.93 -31.24
N ASN A 694 -36.31 35.96 -31.22
CA ASN A 694 -37.14 36.01 -30.02
C ASN A 694 -37.70 34.61 -29.75
N GLU A 695 -37.06 33.90 -28.82
CA GLU A 695 -37.45 32.55 -28.41
C GLU A 695 -38.80 32.54 -27.68
N ASN A 696 -39.19 33.64 -27.02
CA ASN A 696 -40.45 33.71 -26.28
C ASN A 696 -41.67 33.76 -27.20
N THR A 697 -41.55 34.41 -28.36
CA THR A 697 -42.63 34.51 -29.34
C THR A 697 -42.47 33.50 -30.47
N GLY A 698 -41.34 32.80 -30.54
CA GLY A 698 -40.99 31.94 -31.68
C GLY A 698 -40.90 32.75 -32.98
N GLN A 699 -40.41 34.00 -32.93
CA GLN A 699 -40.23 34.83 -34.12
C GLN A 699 -38.78 35.22 -34.29
N ARG A 700 -38.31 35.26 -35.54
CA ARG A 700 -36.98 35.71 -35.89
C ARG A 700 -37.07 36.73 -37.02
N PHE A 701 -36.42 37.87 -36.85
CA PHE A 701 -36.40 38.95 -37.82
C PHE A 701 -35.00 39.05 -38.42
N VAL A 702 -34.91 39.06 -39.75
CA VAL A 702 -33.67 39.23 -40.49
C VAL A 702 -33.73 40.61 -41.13
N ALA A 703 -32.79 41.47 -40.79
CA ALA A 703 -32.72 42.82 -41.30
C ALA A 703 -31.35 43.13 -41.91
N GLY A 704 -31.36 43.91 -42.99
CA GLY A 704 -30.14 44.41 -43.62
C GLY A 704 -29.48 45.53 -42.82
N ALA A 705 -28.43 46.12 -43.38
CA ALA A 705 -27.65 47.18 -42.73
C ALA A 705 -28.47 48.43 -42.34
N ASN A 706 -29.59 48.70 -43.02
CA ASN A 706 -30.48 49.84 -42.78
C ASN A 706 -31.58 49.57 -41.73
N ASP A 707 -31.53 48.44 -41.02
CA ASP A 707 -32.58 47.96 -40.09
C ASP A 707 -33.94 47.64 -40.73
N GLU A 708 -34.04 47.69 -42.06
CA GLU A 708 -35.22 47.21 -42.78
C GLU A 708 -35.28 45.69 -42.69
N ILE A 709 -36.41 45.17 -42.18
CA ILE A 709 -36.66 43.74 -42.08
C ILE A 709 -36.83 43.19 -43.49
N GLN A 710 -35.93 42.29 -43.87
CA GLN A 710 -35.93 41.58 -45.14
C GLN A 710 -36.69 40.26 -45.03
N GLU A 711 -36.60 39.56 -43.89
CA GLU A 711 -37.31 38.30 -43.67
C GLU A 711 -37.86 38.18 -42.25
N ILE A 712 -38.99 37.49 -42.13
CA ILE A 712 -39.58 37.09 -40.86
C ILE A 712 -39.69 35.58 -40.86
N TRP A 713 -39.09 34.97 -39.86
CA TRP A 713 -39.09 33.55 -39.61
C TRP A 713 -39.96 33.25 -38.40
N GLN A 714 -40.68 32.13 -38.43
CA GLN A 714 -41.51 31.68 -37.33
C GLN A 714 -41.11 30.26 -36.92
N ARG A 715 -41.17 30.00 -35.62
CA ARG A 715 -40.89 28.68 -35.04
C ARG A 715 -42.17 27.85 -35.03
N ARG A 716 -42.13 26.64 -35.57
CA ARG A 716 -43.21 25.63 -35.47
C ARG A 716 -43.26 25.06 -34.06
N GLU A 717 -44.35 24.36 -33.74
CA GLU A 717 -44.51 23.67 -32.45
C GLU A 717 -43.44 22.60 -32.20
N ASP A 718 -42.92 21.98 -33.27
CA ASP A 718 -41.82 20.99 -33.21
C ASP A 718 -40.44 21.62 -32.92
N GLY A 719 -40.38 22.96 -32.89
CA GLY A 719 -39.18 23.73 -32.62
C GLY A 719 -38.36 24.12 -33.85
N THR A 720 -38.73 23.68 -35.06
CA THR A 720 -38.10 24.07 -36.33
C THR A 720 -38.48 25.49 -36.75
N TRP A 721 -37.61 26.16 -37.51
CA TRP A 721 -37.85 27.52 -38.01
C TRP A 721 -38.20 27.47 -39.50
N TYR A 722 -39.26 28.18 -39.90
CA TYR A 722 -39.64 28.36 -41.30
C TYR A 722 -39.75 29.84 -41.66
N LEU A 723 -39.48 30.15 -42.93
CA LEU A 723 -39.57 31.50 -43.46
C LEU A 723 -41.05 31.88 -43.65
N LYS A 724 -41.58 32.72 -42.76
CA LYS A 724 -42.98 33.14 -42.78
C LYS A 724 -43.24 34.18 -43.87
N GLU A 725 -42.45 35.25 -43.89
CA GLU A 725 -42.57 36.37 -44.81
C GLU A 725 -41.19 36.80 -45.31
N SER A 726 -41.09 37.23 -46.56
CA SER A 726 -39.85 37.79 -47.11
C SER A 726 -40.13 38.92 -48.09
N VAL A 727 -39.35 40.00 -48.00
CA VAL A 727 -39.36 41.10 -48.96
C VAL A 727 -39.01 40.59 -50.36
N THR A 728 -38.25 39.50 -50.50
CA THR A 728 -37.91 38.94 -51.83
C THR A 728 -39.09 38.26 -52.53
N GLN A 729 -40.19 37.97 -51.83
CA GLN A 729 -41.46 37.61 -52.50
C GLN A 729 -42.03 38.80 -53.31
N HIS A 730 -41.65 40.02 -52.96
CA HIS A 730 -42.13 41.26 -53.57
C HIS A 730 -41.07 41.84 -54.51
N GLU A 731 -41.25 41.77 -55.83
CA GLU A 731 -40.70 42.88 -56.64
C GLU A 731 -41.55 44.10 -56.28
N ARG A 732 -40.98 45.07 -55.56
CA ARG A 732 -41.68 46.30 -55.15
C ARG A 732 -42.36 46.94 -56.36
N TYR A 733 -43.69 46.92 -56.39
CA TYR A 733 -44.47 47.75 -57.29
C TYR A 733 -44.73 49.09 -56.59
N GLY A 734 -43.78 50.03 -56.66
CA GLY A 734 -43.90 51.36 -56.05
C GLY A 734 -43.46 51.45 -54.57
N ASP A 735 -44.13 52.33 -53.80
CA ASP A 735 -43.83 52.71 -52.41
C ASP A 735 -44.35 51.68 -51.36
N GLU A 736 -44.29 50.37 -51.63
CA GLU A 736 -44.63 49.37 -50.61
C GLU A 736 -43.65 49.50 -49.42
N PRO A 737 -44.16 49.72 -48.19
CA PRO A 737 -43.30 49.88 -47.02
C PRO A 737 -42.55 48.58 -46.72
N PRO A 738 -41.32 48.64 -46.17
CA PRO A 738 -40.62 47.44 -45.71
C PRO A 738 -41.50 46.65 -44.72
N LEU A 739 -41.31 45.31 -44.62
CA LEU A 739 -42.03 44.44 -43.66
C LEU A 739 -41.98 44.96 -42.21
N GLY A 740 -41.00 45.82 -41.96
CA GLY A 740 -40.93 46.77 -40.87
C GLY A 740 -39.51 47.31 -40.78
N THR A 741 -39.25 48.11 -39.76
CA THR A 741 -37.89 48.41 -39.32
C THR A 741 -37.68 47.83 -37.93
N LEU A 742 -36.51 47.27 -37.64
CA LEU A 742 -36.17 46.87 -36.28
C LEU A 742 -36.29 48.10 -35.35
N GLY A 743 -37.15 47.98 -34.33
CA GLY A 743 -37.41 49.08 -33.39
C GLY A 743 -36.17 49.45 -32.57
N GLU A 744 -36.11 50.67 -32.03
CA GLU A 744 -34.93 51.17 -31.28
C GLU A 744 -34.49 50.24 -30.14
N ASN A 745 -35.42 49.53 -29.50
CA ASN A 745 -35.13 48.58 -28.42
C ASN A 745 -34.40 47.30 -28.89
N TRP A 746 -34.28 47.10 -30.21
CA TRP A 746 -33.71 45.92 -30.87
C TRP A 746 -32.42 46.26 -31.63
N ARG A 747 -32.05 47.56 -31.67
CA ARG A 747 -30.87 48.13 -32.36
C ARG A 747 -29.55 47.94 -31.65
#